data_AF-A0A8S1DIW1-F1
#
_entry.id   AF-A0A8S1DIW1-F1
#
_cell.length_a   1.000
_cell.length_b   1.000
_cell.length_c   1.000
_cell.angle_alpha   90.00
_cell.angle_beta   90.00
_cell.angle_gamma   90.00
#
_symmetry.space_group_name_H-M   'P 1'
#
loop_
_entity.id
_entity.type
_entity.pdbx_description
1 polymer ?
#
loop_
_entity_poly.entity_id
_entity_poly.type
_entity_poly.pdbx_seq_one_letter_code
_entity_poly.pdbx_strand_id
1 'polypeptide(L)'
;MDHLYFVVVLLHLSLATTVNFTQVFEWPDGLDYEWPSEENRIQALEARAFIPEKIAPLFMVVFGTRIFLSLDKYEVIPVTLVTLPTSSDTSASPRLTPFPSWDMHQHEYGDCNQIEEATGLEVDSVGRLWVIDSGSENCNAKLWISDLFNNDKTKLIHRFPFGKYFADLVLDETPNGYFAYIARWRHQHIIVFSLAKNQSWTVDTPGVEAFSIALSPKKEPRQIYLSNFRKFDSNEFYSISAAALRIGTLTAYPKLIGKWTGTQPYRMLMDNQGTMYAAFYKKNYIASWNPYQSIQEQPFLVDKKLNTRWPFTFALDSSGTFWMTELNKTATRPTYKLLKAAVGAKPYYLSDCQTIVPVVYTLPRTTVKPNVSCEEGVHLKEEMPTEESTNSALIGSLTFFLVLSCTFNLWLSLRMRKMQNFNEQCNAGAVEMRTVPNCVSPDISEPGVKDQKSKKMSDSLHKERFTEKTTKGLTQLMLAAKEGDLRRCFRLLEAGESADEKTQLGVSLLHLASVNKKYGLRIIRHFPQLAYSCLKDADGEEPVHYAVRAGNFDLALTLLGTRNNGNLLHYFVTDNCLDLVKLSHRHDKNLIRKVDPEGRNALHLAAEHADPKICDWLICRGIDPKSLSVERATALHHAVRNERHAKWIIRYLATWKVDVDARTPAGHTPLQLALLLEKTDLAQELLNCGAEFEENLLLFCVERNKIESARFVHIMDEKQLKKRDSRGRNAVHVAAEKASREMCEWLVQVGVEVTALSGERKSCVLHHVGLNKQHGKSLVRFFTFLGFSLKKRDEQGETPLHYALRVGNLAVAEEMVRRGADLRTEVNGQNLLHFCVRQNNLKSAQFVNSKDKDLIRADGRGGRNVMHLAAEFSGRQMCEWLMEEGARAFVASGEFGNNVLHFAALNQRHGRQLVQLFVSPRLGFKVHVRNKMDETPLHLALVCGNLEVADELLRLGADTQLKIGHENLLHFCACWSNTLPSAMFLHDRNQNLVKEACLGGMTPLHHAAQRADLEFCRWLVHAGVDVHARTIYGKTALDFVPRNDGKIRSYFKSLGMHI
;
A
#
# COMPACT_ATOMS: atom_id res chain seq x y z
N MET A 1 -61.81 -37.02 -2.47
CA MET A 1 -61.46 -36.26 -3.69
C MET A 1 -59.96 -36.35 -4.03
N ASP A 2 -59.14 -36.85 -3.11
CA ASP A 2 -57.81 -36.32 -2.85
C ASP A 2 -56.74 -37.02 -3.70
N HIS A 3 -56.99 -38.27 -4.09
CA HIS A 3 -56.19 -38.99 -5.08
C HIS A 3 -56.24 -38.36 -6.47
N LEU A 4 -57.35 -37.70 -6.85
CA LEU A 4 -57.40 -36.97 -8.13
C LEU A 4 -56.53 -35.70 -8.08
N TYR A 5 -56.53 -35.02 -6.94
CA TYR A 5 -55.63 -33.88 -6.67
C TYR A 5 -54.16 -34.31 -6.73
N PHE A 6 -53.81 -35.45 -6.13
CA PHE A 6 -52.43 -35.96 -6.14
C PHE A 6 -51.93 -36.28 -7.55
N VAL A 7 -52.77 -36.86 -8.41
CA VAL A 7 -52.44 -37.17 -9.82
C VAL A 7 -52.30 -35.89 -10.65
N VAL A 8 -53.19 -34.91 -10.50
CA VAL A 8 -53.10 -33.62 -11.22
C VAL A 8 -51.87 -32.83 -10.78
N VAL A 9 -51.56 -32.80 -9.48
CA VAL A 9 -50.35 -32.14 -8.96
C VAL A 9 -49.07 -32.80 -9.48
N LEU A 10 -49.00 -34.13 -9.53
CA LEU A 10 -47.84 -34.84 -10.11
C LEU A 10 -47.71 -34.60 -11.63
N LEU A 11 -48.82 -34.51 -12.37
CA LEU A 11 -48.83 -34.16 -13.80
C LEU A 11 -48.57 -32.68 -14.11
N HIS A 12 -48.59 -31.80 -13.12
CA HIS A 12 -48.13 -30.40 -13.26
C HIS A 12 -46.70 -30.19 -12.74
N LEU A 13 -46.25 -30.96 -11.75
CA LEU A 13 -44.85 -30.94 -11.29
C LEU A 13 -43.87 -31.55 -12.30
N SER A 14 -44.34 -32.37 -13.24
CA SER A 14 -43.53 -32.91 -14.34
C SER A 14 -43.26 -31.93 -15.49
N LEU A 15 -43.84 -30.72 -15.46
CA LEU A 15 -43.66 -29.67 -16.48
C LEU A 15 -42.82 -28.48 -15.99
N ALA A 16 -41.87 -28.74 -15.09
CA ALA A 16 -40.76 -27.82 -14.85
C ALA A 16 -39.83 -27.78 -16.09
N THR A 17 -40.08 -26.84 -17.00
CA THR A 17 -39.28 -26.65 -18.22
C THR A 17 -37.87 -26.15 -17.87
N THR A 18 -36.91 -27.08 -17.82
CA THR A 18 -35.49 -26.70 -17.82
C THR A 18 -35.17 -25.96 -19.11
N VAL A 19 -34.50 -24.80 -18.99
CA VAL A 19 -33.98 -24.07 -20.15
C VAL A 19 -32.80 -24.88 -20.72
N ASN A 20 -33.09 -25.78 -21.64
CA ASN A 20 -32.10 -26.67 -22.24
C ASN A 20 -31.19 -25.86 -23.17
N PHE A 21 -29.99 -25.53 -22.69
CA PHE A 21 -28.97 -24.89 -23.51
C PHE A 21 -28.43 -25.88 -24.56
N THR A 22 -28.49 -25.48 -25.82
CA THR A 22 -27.82 -26.16 -26.92
C THR A 22 -26.42 -25.59 -27.07
N GLN A 23 -25.41 -26.45 -27.05
CA GLN A 23 -24.04 -26.07 -27.38
C GLN A 23 -23.93 -25.82 -28.89
N VAL A 24 -23.32 -24.69 -29.25
CA VAL A 24 -23.08 -24.27 -30.64
C VAL A 24 -21.63 -24.51 -31.03
N PHE A 25 -20.70 -24.13 -30.14
CA PHE A 25 -19.26 -24.35 -30.31
C PHE A 25 -18.60 -24.72 -28.98
N GLU A 26 -17.47 -25.43 -29.06
CA GLU A 26 -16.59 -25.76 -27.94
C GLU A 26 -15.12 -25.73 -28.37
N TRP A 27 -14.32 -24.95 -27.67
CA TRP A 27 -12.89 -24.78 -27.89
C TRP A 27 -12.13 -25.34 -26.67
N PRO A 28 -11.63 -26.60 -26.72
CA PRO A 28 -11.04 -27.27 -25.56
C PRO A 28 -9.70 -26.68 -25.10
N ASP A 29 -8.92 -26.12 -26.03
CA ASP A 29 -7.53 -25.67 -25.84
C ASP A 29 -7.37 -24.13 -25.87
N GLY A 30 -8.41 -23.38 -25.47
CA GLY A 30 -8.45 -21.92 -25.58
C GLY A 30 -8.94 -21.43 -26.96
N LEU A 31 -8.95 -20.11 -27.16
CA LEU A 31 -9.45 -19.46 -28.38
C LEU A 31 -8.30 -19.12 -29.33
N ASP A 32 -8.56 -19.12 -30.63
CA ASP A 32 -7.54 -18.89 -31.68
C ASP A 32 -8.15 -18.19 -32.90
N TYR A 33 -7.33 -17.45 -33.65
CA TYR A 33 -7.77 -16.56 -34.71
C TYR A 33 -7.58 -17.14 -36.11
N GLU A 34 -8.22 -16.53 -37.09
CA GLU A 34 -7.82 -16.66 -38.50
C GLU A 34 -6.62 -15.74 -38.75
N TRP A 35 -5.43 -16.33 -38.84
CA TRP A 35 -4.15 -15.63 -39.03
C TRP A 35 -3.85 -15.36 -40.51
N PRO A 36 -3.06 -14.33 -40.86
CA PRO A 36 -2.74 -14.01 -42.27
C PRO A 36 -1.92 -15.10 -42.94
N SER A 37 -1.12 -15.83 -42.15
CA SER A 37 -0.51 -17.11 -42.51
C SER A 37 -0.35 -17.97 -41.25
N GLU A 38 -0.17 -19.28 -41.42
CA GLU A 38 0.17 -20.18 -40.31
C GLU A 38 1.60 -19.93 -39.79
N GLU A 39 2.50 -19.35 -40.60
CA GLU A 39 3.84 -18.93 -40.18
C GLU A 39 3.78 -17.79 -39.15
N ASN A 40 2.96 -16.75 -39.40
CA ASN A 40 2.70 -15.67 -38.45
C ASN A 40 2.15 -16.22 -37.13
N ARG A 41 1.26 -17.23 -37.19
CA ARG A 41 0.68 -17.88 -36.03
C ARG A 41 1.73 -18.63 -35.20
N ILE A 42 2.57 -19.45 -35.86
CA ILE A 42 3.66 -20.18 -35.19
C ILE A 42 4.64 -19.19 -34.55
N GLN A 43 5.06 -18.17 -35.26
CA GLN A 43 5.96 -17.13 -34.74
C GLN A 43 5.39 -16.42 -33.50
N ALA A 44 4.10 -16.08 -33.51
CA ALA A 44 3.43 -15.42 -32.38
C ALA A 44 3.33 -16.35 -31.14
N LEU A 45 3.10 -17.65 -31.35
CA LEU A 45 3.10 -18.66 -30.28
C LEU A 45 4.50 -18.88 -29.70
N GLU A 46 5.52 -19.03 -30.54
CA GLU A 46 6.93 -19.22 -30.12
C GLU A 46 7.48 -18.01 -29.36
N ALA A 47 7.21 -16.80 -29.87
CA ALA A 47 7.57 -15.55 -29.20
C ALA A 47 6.74 -15.26 -27.93
N ARG A 48 5.70 -16.06 -27.64
CA ARG A 48 4.68 -15.81 -26.60
C ARG A 48 3.95 -14.47 -26.73
N ALA A 49 3.98 -13.87 -27.92
CA ALA A 49 3.17 -12.70 -28.28
C ALA A 49 1.68 -13.06 -28.45
N PHE A 50 1.37 -14.35 -28.55
CA PHE A 50 0.01 -14.88 -28.53
C PHE A 50 -0.10 -16.07 -27.56
N ILE A 51 -1.17 -16.11 -26.76
CA ILE A 51 -1.47 -17.20 -25.82
C ILE A 51 -2.98 -17.54 -25.86
N PRO A 52 -3.41 -18.62 -26.55
CA PRO A 52 -4.81 -19.05 -26.66
C PRO A 52 -5.55 -19.17 -25.33
N GLU A 53 -4.86 -19.64 -24.29
CA GLU A 53 -5.42 -19.88 -22.96
C GLU A 53 -5.71 -18.60 -22.17
N LYS A 54 -5.34 -17.42 -22.67
CA LYS A 54 -5.53 -16.12 -21.99
C LYS A 54 -6.60 -15.21 -22.58
N ILE A 55 -7.12 -15.50 -23.78
CA ILE A 55 -8.22 -14.72 -24.36
C ILE A 55 -9.45 -14.85 -23.47
N ALA A 56 -10.16 -13.75 -23.22
CA ALA A 56 -11.42 -13.69 -22.49
C ALA A 56 -12.44 -12.84 -23.27
N PRO A 57 -13.63 -13.38 -23.64
CA PRO A 57 -14.70 -12.59 -24.22
C PRO A 57 -15.35 -11.65 -23.19
N LEU A 58 -15.40 -10.36 -23.48
CA LEU A 58 -16.00 -9.32 -22.62
C LEU A 58 -17.44 -8.99 -23.04
N PHE A 59 -17.64 -8.66 -24.31
CA PHE A 59 -18.96 -8.29 -24.86
C PHE A 59 -19.33 -9.17 -26.05
N MET A 60 -20.63 -9.37 -26.22
CA MET A 60 -21.21 -10.13 -27.33
C MET A 60 -22.46 -9.44 -27.89
N VAL A 61 -22.62 -9.42 -29.21
CA VAL A 61 -23.88 -9.06 -29.87
C VAL A 61 -24.16 -10.06 -30.99
N VAL A 62 -25.42 -10.42 -31.19
CA VAL A 62 -25.86 -11.34 -32.24
C VAL A 62 -26.74 -10.58 -33.23
N PHE A 63 -26.37 -10.60 -34.51
CA PHE A 63 -27.10 -9.90 -35.56
C PHE A 63 -27.12 -10.69 -36.88
N GLY A 64 -28.31 -11.04 -37.35
CA GLY A 64 -28.49 -11.88 -38.53
C GLY A 64 -27.84 -13.25 -38.32
N THR A 65 -26.94 -13.63 -39.23
CA THR A 65 -26.16 -14.88 -39.17
C THR A 65 -24.81 -14.72 -38.46
N ARG A 66 -24.51 -13.55 -37.86
CA ARG A 66 -23.21 -13.22 -37.27
C ARG A 66 -23.29 -12.94 -35.76
N ILE A 67 -22.23 -13.31 -35.06
CA ILE A 67 -21.99 -13.07 -33.63
C ILE A 67 -20.70 -12.27 -33.52
N PHE A 68 -20.77 -11.06 -32.98
CA PHE A 68 -19.61 -10.20 -32.74
C PHE A 68 -19.16 -10.36 -31.29
N LEU A 69 -17.87 -10.58 -31.07
CA LEU A 69 -17.25 -10.69 -29.74
C LEU A 69 -16.16 -9.64 -29.57
N SER A 70 -16.17 -8.97 -28.43
CA SER A 70 -15.06 -8.13 -27.96
C SER A 70 -14.22 -8.94 -26.96
N LEU A 71 -12.90 -8.79 -27.04
CA LEU A 71 -11.91 -9.59 -26.32
C LEU A 71 -11.00 -8.67 -25.48
N ASP A 72 -10.71 -9.08 -24.24
CA ASP A 72 -9.86 -8.34 -23.30
C ASP A 72 -8.42 -8.18 -23.81
N LYS A 73 -7.83 -6.97 -23.77
CA LYS A 73 -6.52 -6.67 -24.38
C LYS A 73 -5.37 -6.77 -23.38
N TYR A 74 -4.94 -7.99 -23.08
CA TYR A 74 -3.64 -8.24 -22.45
C TYR A 74 -2.49 -8.08 -23.47
N GLU A 75 -1.25 -7.94 -22.97
CA GLU A 75 0.00 -7.80 -23.75
C GLU A 75 0.30 -8.96 -24.75
N VAL A 76 -0.58 -9.96 -24.84
CA VAL A 76 -0.43 -11.19 -25.64
C VAL A 76 -1.69 -11.50 -26.47
N ILE A 77 -2.49 -10.48 -26.78
CA ILE A 77 -3.77 -10.60 -27.50
C ILE A 77 -3.76 -9.58 -28.67
N PRO A 78 -3.62 -10.04 -29.93
CA PRO A 78 -3.38 -9.17 -31.07
C PRO A 78 -4.64 -8.60 -31.73
N VAL A 79 -5.83 -9.15 -31.43
CA VAL A 79 -7.10 -8.77 -32.05
C VAL A 79 -8.18 -8.67 -30.98
N THR A 80 -8.83 -7.51 -30.87
CA THR A 80 -9.80 -7.20 -29.80
C THR A 80 -11.27 -7.28 -30.23
N LEU A 81 -11.54 -7.39 -31.54
CA LEU A 81 -12.87 -7.51 -32.12
C LEU A 81 -12.90 -8.60 -33.18
N VAL A 82 -13.80 -9.57 -33.02
CA VAL A 82 -13.94 -10.73 -33.92
C VAL A 82 -15.41 -10.99 -34.27
N THR A 83 -15.62 -11.74 -35.34
CA THR A 83 -16.93 -12.26 -35.76
C THR A 83 -16.91 -13.80 -35.84
N LEU A 84 -18.09 -14.41 -35.64
CA LEU A 84 -18.38 -15.84 -35.76
C LEU A 84 -19.74 -16.05 -36.43
N PRO A 85 -20.00 -17.20 -37.07
CA PRO A 85 -21.33 -17.55 -37.57
C PRO A 85 -22.26 -18.05 -36.44
N THR A 86 -23.57 -17.90 -36.61
CA THR A 86 -24.60 -18.40 -35.65
C THR A 86 -24.85 -19.92 -35.69
N SER A 87 -24.19 -20.62 -36.61
CA SER A 87 -24.31 -22.07 -36.83
C SER A 87 -22.99 -22.62 -37.36
N SER A 88 -22.72 -23.90 -37.11
CA SER A 88 -21.65 -24.65 -37.76
C SER A 88 -22.25 -25.53 -38.88
N ASP A 89 -21.65 -25.47 -40.06
CA ASP A 89 -21.87 -26.48 -41.12
C ASP A 89 -20.96 -27.71 -40.93
N THR A 90 -20.04 -27.63 -39.96
CA THR A 90 -19.04 -28.65 -39.61
C THR A 90 -19.19 -29.11 -38.16
N SER A 91 -18.57 -30.25 -37.83
CA SER A 91 -18.52 -30.80 -36.46
C SER A 91 -17.39 -30.23 -35.58
N ALA A 92 -16.63 -29.25 -36.09
CA ALA A 92 -15.47 -28.67 -35.42
C ALA A 92 -15.65 -27.15 -35.26
N SER A 93 -15.28 -26.62 -34.10
CA SER A 93 -15.40 -25.19 -33.80
C SER A 93 -14.44 -24.36 -34.67
N PRO A 94 -14.90 -23.25 -35.27
CA PRO A 94 -14.07 -22.41 -36.14
C PRO A 94 -13.03 -21.61 -35.36
N ARG A 95 -11.99 -21.13 -36.07
CA ARG A 95 -11.13 -20.05 -35.60
C ARG A 95 -11.93 -18.73 -35.59
N LEU A 96 -11.51 -17.76 -34.77
CA LEU A 96 -12.15 -16.45 -34.66
C LEU A 96 -11.74 -15.54 -35.82
N THR A 97 -12.69 -15.07 -36.64
CA THR A 97 -12.42 -14.14 -37.75
C THR A 97 -12.19 -12.72 -37.22
N PRO A 98 -11.01 -12.09 -37.41
CA PRO A 98 -10.77 -10.70 -37.03
C PRO A 98 -11.69 -9.73 -37.78
N PHE A 99 -12.33 -8.79 -37.08
CA PHE A 99 -13.31 -7.89 -37.67
C PHE A 99 -12.88 -6.40 -37.56
N PRO A 100 -13.02 -5.61 -38.63
CA PRO A 100 -13.46 -5.98 -39.99
C PRO A 100 -12.37 -6.66 -40.83
N SER A 101 -11.09 -6.54 -40.42
CA SER A 101 -9.93 -7.22 -41.02
C SER A 101 -8.81 -7.33 -39.99
N TRP A 102 -7.75 -8.09 -40.30
CA TRP A 102 -6.55 -8.17 -39.45
C TRP A 102 -5.84 -6.81 -39.33
N ASP A 103 -5.67 -6.09 -40.44
CA ASP A 103 -4.89 -4.85 -40.52
C ASP A 103 -5.48 -3.72 -39.66
N MET A 104 -6.79 -3.77 -39.40
CA MET A 104 -7.46 -2.85 -38.47
C MET A 104 -7.09 -3.06 -36.99
N HIS A 105 -6.30 -4.09 -36.66
CA HIS A 105 -5.71 -4.33 -35.33
C HIS A 105 -4.16 -4.29 -35.34
N GLN A 106 -3.51 -4.05 -36.49
CA GLN A 106 -2.04 -4.04 -36.60
C GLN A 106 -1.45 -2.65 -36.30
N HIS A 107 -1.23 -2.34 -35.02
CA HIS A 107 -0.81 -1.01 -34.55
C HIS A 107 0.44 -0.43 -35.24
N GLU A 108 0.23 0.47 -36.20
CA GLU A 108 1.29 1.39 -36.64
C GLU A 108 1.42 2.54 -35.64
N TYR A 109 2.66 2.90 -35.27
CA TYR A 109 2.91 3.89 -34.21
C TYR A 109 2.47 5.30 -34.62
N GLY A 110 1.21 5.64 -34.33
CA GLY A 110 0.62 6.94 -34.56
C GLY A 110 -0.75 6.93 -35.25
N ASP A 111 -1.18 5.83 -35.88
CA ASP A 111 -2.50 5.80 -36.51
C ASP A 111 -3.62 5.46 -35.51
N CYS A 112 -4.24 6.50 -34.98
CA CYS A 112 -5.39 6.35 -34.10
C CYS A 112 -6.70 5.94 -34.80
N ASN A 113 -6.72 5.63 -36.11
CA ASN A 113 -7.91 5.17 -36.85
C ASN A 113 -8.17 3.67 -36.70
N GLN A 114 -7.11 2.85 -36.59
CA GLN A 114 -7.17 1.42 -36.28
C GLN A 114 -7.87 1.14 -34.94
N ILE A 115 -8.45 -0.05 -34.74
CA ILE A 115 -9.11 -0.44 -33.50
C ILE A 115 -8.03 -0.74 -32.45
N GLU A 116 -8.07 -0.04 -31.32
CA GLU A 116 -7.13 -0.24 -30.22
C GLU A 116 -7.66 -1.26 -29.22
N GLU A 117 -8.75 -0.96 -28.53
CA GLU A 117 -9.30 -1.79 -27.45
C GLU A 117 -10.83 -1.73 -27.47
N ALA A 118 -11.48 -2.70 -28.12
CA ALA A 118 -12.94 -2.77 -28.21
C ALA A 118 -13.57 -3.15 -26.85
N THR A 119 -14.00 -2.16 -26.06
CA THR A 119 -14.54 -2.34 -24.69
C THR A 119 -16.07 -2.23 -24.59
N GLY A 120 -16.79 -2.22 -25.71
CA GLY A 120 -18.26 -2.22 -25.72
C GLY A 120 -18.82 -2.38 -27.12
N LEU A 121 -19.90 -3.17 -27.26
CA LEU A 121 -20.51 -3.53 -28.54
C LEU A 121 -22.05 -3.47 -28.43
N GLU A 122 -22.69 -2.79 -29.38
CA GLU A 122 -24.14 -2.85 -29.61
C GLU A 122 -24.45 -2.76 -31.11
N VAL A 123 -25.59 -3.28 -31.55
CA VAL A 123 -26.06 -3.20 -32.95
C VAL A 123 -27.45 -2.58 -33.00
N ASP A 124 -27.66 -1.64 -33.92
CA ASP A 124 -28.96 -0.97 -34.06
C ASP A 124 -29.93 -1.65 -35.05
N SER A 125 -31.17 -1.15 -35.05
CA SER A 125 -32.29 -1.63 -35.88
C SER A 125 -32.05 -1.57 -37.39
N VAL A 126 -31.05 -0.82 -37.85
CA VAL A 126 -30.67 -0.72 -39.28
C VAL A 126 -29.35 -1.44 -39.58
N GLY A 127 -28.85 -2.27 -38.66
CA GLY A 127 -27.69 -3.13 -38.86
C GLY A 127 -26.36 -2.40 -38.87
N ARG A 128 -26.23 -1.28 -38.13
CA ARG A 128 -24.90 -0.72 -37.86
C ARG A 128 -24.35 -1.31 -36.57
N LEU A 129 -23.11 -1.79 -36.60
CA LEU A 129 -22.35 -2.16 -35.40
C LEU A 129 -21.70 -0.91 -34.81
N TRP A 130 -21.96 -0.67 -33.54
CA TRP A 130 -21.39 0.41 -32.75
C TRP A 130 -20.37 -0.19 -31.79
N VAL A 131 -19.10 0.23 -31.96
CA VAL A 131 -17.97 -0.24 -31.16
C VAL A 131 -17.44 0.93 -30.35
N ILE A 132 -17.38 0.77 -29.04
CA ILE A 132 -16.56 1.64 -28.20
C ILE A 132 -15.13 1.10 -28.22
N ASP A 133 -14.21 1.96 -28.63
CA ASP A 133 -12.77 1.75 -28.48
C ASP A 133 -12.23 2.68 -27.40
N SER A 134 -11.65 2.11 -26.33
CA SER A 134 -11.10 2.86 -25.20
C SER A 134 -9.78 3.60 -25.50
N GLY A 135 -9.03 3.17 -26.52
CA GLY A 135 -7.79 3.80 -27.00
C GLY A 135 -6.52 3.53 -26.17
N SER A 136 -5.37 3.41 -26.84
CA SER A 136 -4.03 3.21 -26.24
C SER A 136 -3.47 4.45 -25.53
N GLU A 137 -2.25 4.41 -24.96
CA GLU A 137 -1.64 5.59 -24.31
C GLU A 137 -1.70 6.86 -25.19
N ASN A 138 -1.40 6.72 -26.49
CA ASN A 138 -1.27 7.82 -27.45
C ASN A 138 -2.57 8.25 -28.12
N CYS A 139 -3.62 7.40 -28.11
CA CYS A 139 -4.85 7.63 -28.87
C CYS A 139 -6.05 7.85 -27.94
N ASN A 140 -6.83 8.89 -28.21
CA ASN A 140 -8.11 9.09 -27.53
C ASN A 140 -9.12 8.01 -27.93
N ALA A 141 -9.82 7.49 -26.91
CA ALA A 141 -11.20 7.05 -26.93
C ALA A 141 -12.00 7.45 -28.19
N LYS A 142 -12.56 6.46 -28.89
CA LYS A 142 -13.40 6.68 -30.08
C LYS A 142 -14.63 5.75 -30.12
N LEU A 143 -15.70 6.26 -30.71
CA LEU A 143 -16.87 5.49 -31.12
C LEU A 143 -16.75 5.21 -32.62
N TRP A 144 -16.63 3.94 -32.98
CA TRP A 144 -16.47 3.46 -34.35
C TRP A 144 -17.78 2.81 -34.79
N ILE A 145 -18.31 3.21 -35.94
CA ILE A 145 -19.61 2.73 -36.45
C ILE A 145 -19.41 2.18 -37.88
N SER A 146 -19.75 0.91 -38.08
CA SER A 146 -19.73 0.22 -39.37
C SER A 146 -21.13 -0.26 -39.79
N ASP A 147 -21.38 -0.32 -41.10
CA ASP A 147 -22.62 -0.79 -41.70
C ASP A 147 -22.49 -2.26 -42.13
N LEU A 148 -23.18 -3.16 -41.42
CA LEU A 148 -23.11 -4.61 -41.62
C LEU A 148 -23.82 -5.09 -42.91
N PHE A 149 -24.48 -4.19 -43.64
CA PHE A 149 -25.11 -4.47 -44.93
C PHE A 149 -24.36 -3.87 -46.13
N ASN A 150 -23.34 -3.03 -45.90
CA ASN A 150 -22.60 -2.33 -46.97
C ASN A 150 -21.11 -2.69 -46.94
N ASN A 151 -20.84 -3.99 -47.15
CA ASN A 151 -19.51 -4.61 -47.12
C ASN A 151 -18.69 -4.23 -45.86
N ASP A 152 -19.36 -4.19 -44.69
CA ASP A 152 -18.77 -3.89 -43.37
C ASP A 152 -17.95 -2.59 -43.31
N LYS A 153 -18.25 -1.63 -44.19
CA LYS A 153 -17.55 -0.35 -44.28
C LYS A 153 -17.83 0.53 -43.07
N THR A 154 -16.75 1.01 -42.44
CA THR A 154 -16.81 2.09 -41.45
C THR A 154 -17.48 3.33 -42.06
N LYS A 155 -18.54 3.82 -41.42
CA LYS A 155 -19.27 5.04 -41.81
C LYS A 155 -18.94 6.25 -40.95
N LEU A 156 -18.55 6.05 -39.69
CA LEU A 156 -18.25 7.13 -38.77
C LEU A 156 -17.22 6.73 -37.73
N ILE A 157 -16.31 7.66 -37.43
CA ILE A 157 -15.41 7.61 -36.27
C ILE A 157 -15.59 8.92 -35.50
N HIS A 158 -16.28 8.87 -34.36
CA HIS A 158 -16.38 10.00 -33.45
C HIS A 158 -15.32 9.88 -32.36
N ARG A 159 -14.42 10.86 -32.26
CA ARG A 159 -13.36 10.88 -31.24
C ARG A 159 -13.86 11.66 -30.03
N PHE A 160 -13.80 11.06 -28.85
CA PHE A 160 -14.19 11.75 -27.63
C PHE A 160 -13.09 12.75 -27.22
N PRO A 161 -13.44 14.01 -26.87
CA PRO A 161 -12.47 15.00 -26.41
C PRO A 161 -12.00 14.75 -24.98
N PHE A 162 -12.52 13.72 -24.30
CA PHE A 162 -12.20 13.34 -22.93
C PHE A 162 -12.35 11.83 -22.71
N GLY A 163 -11.57 11.30 -21.76
CA GLY A 163 -11.80 9.97 -21.17
C GLY A 163 -10.99 8.81 -21.76
N LYS A 164 -10.89 7.77 -20.94
CA LYS A 164 -10.56 6.35 -21.21
C LYS A 164 -11.40 5.51 -20.23
N TYR A 165 -11.32 4.19 -20.27
CA TYR A 165 -12.04 3.27 -19.37
C TYR A 165 -13.57 3.39 -19.49
N PHE A 166 -14.10 3.18 -20.69
CA PHE A 166 -15.53 2.95 -20.86
C PHE A 166 -15.90 1.58 -20.32
N ALA A 167 -17.09 1.47 -19.74
CA ALA A 167 -17.53 0.26 -19.05
C ALA A 167 -18.71 -0.45 -19.74
N ASP A 168 -19.61 0.29 -20.40
CA ASP A 168 -20.79 -0.28 -21.05
C ASP A 168 -21.44 0.70 -22.06
N LEU A 169 -22.26 0.18 -22.99
CA LEU A 169 -22.94 0.90 -24.08
C LEU A 169 -24.40 0.46 -24.19
N VAL A 170 -25.33 1.41 -24.36
CA VAL A 170 -26.68 1.12 -24.89
C VAL A 170 -27.12 2.14 -25.95
N LEU A 171 -27.89 1.68 -26.93
CA LEU A 171 -28.39 2.46 -28.06
C LEU A 171 -29.88 2.78 -27.92
N ASP A 172 -30.26 4.02 -28.21
CA ASP A 172 -31.60 4.57 -28.04
C ASP A 172 -32.11 5.16 -29.38
N GLU A 173 -32.92 4.35 -30.05
CA GLU A 173 -33.60 4.69 -31.31
C GLU A 173 -34.81 5.58 -31.02
N THR A 174 -34.71 6.88 -31.37
CA THR A 174 -35.80 7.86 -31.19
C THR A 174 -36.26 8.44 -32.53
N PRO A 175 -37.45 9.06 -32.60
CA PRO A 175 -37.89 9.80 -33.80
C PRO A 175 -36.92 10.93 -34.22
N ASN A 176 -36.13 11.45 -33.27
CA ASN A 176 -35.13 12.50 -33.49
C ASN A 176 -33.73 11.93 -33.83
N GLY A 177 -33.64 10.64 -34.16
CA GLY A 177 -32.42 9.92 -34.48
C GLY A 177 -31.88 9.04 -33.34
N TYR A 178 -30.68 8.52 -33.55
CA TYR A 178 -30.02 7.56 -32.66
C TYR A 178 -29.15 8.28 -31.63
N PHE A 179 -29.30 7.86 -30.37
CA PHE A 179 -28.44 8.26 -29.26
C PHE A 179 -27.69 7.04 -28.73
N ALA A 180 -26.44 7.23 -28.32
CA ALA A 180 -25.67 6.25 -27.58
C ALA A 180 -25.42 6.78 -26.16
N TYR A 181 -25.72 5.95 -25.16
CA TYR A 181 -25.41 6.23 -23.76
C TYR A 181 -24.27 5.32 -23.31
N ILE A 182 -23.28 5.93 -22.66
CA ILE A 182 -21.98 5.30 -22.41
C ILE A 182 -21.62 5.49 -20.93
N ALA A 183 -21.37 4.38 -20.24
CA ALA A 183 -20.85 4.39 -18.88
C ALA A 183 -19.31 4.49 -18.88
N ARG A 184 -18.76 5.18 -17.88
CA ARG A 184 -17.30 5.32 -17.69
C ARG A 184 -16.91 4.90 -16.28
N TRP A 185 -15.94 3.99 -16.19
CA TRP A 185 -15.58 3.32 -14.95
C TRP A 185 -15.11 4.31 -13.88
N ARG A 186 -15.62 4.19 -12.64
CA ARG A 186 -15.29 5.05 -11.49
C ARG A 186 -15.57 6.55 -11.68
N HIS A 187 -16.57 6.89 -12.49
CA HIS A 187 -16.95 8.28 -12.75
C HIS A 187 -18.46 8.53 -12.58
N GLN A 188 -18.79 9.67 -11.98
CA GLN A 188 -20.17 10.11 -11.73
C GLN A 188 -20.70 10.95 -12.90
N HIS A 189 -20.52 10.45 -14.13
CA HIS A 189 -21.04 11.05 -15.37
C HIS A 189 -21.37 9.97 -16.40
N ILE A 190 -22.49 10.13 -17.11
CA ILE A 190 -22.80 9.38 -18.34
C ILE A 190 -22.36 10.22 -19.54
N ILE A 191 -21.78 9.56 -20.55
CA ILE A 191 -21.49 10.21 -21.84
C ILE A 191 -22.65 9.90 -22.78
N VAL A 192 -23.18 10.95 -23.41
CA VAL A 192 -24.27 10.89 -24.37
C VAL A 192 -23.72 11.32 -25.72
N PHE A 193 -23.90 10.50 -26.76
CA PHE A 193 -23.58 10.84 -28.14
C PHE A 193 -24.86 10.83 -28.99
N SER A 194 -25.00 11.80 -29.89
CA SER A 194 -26.12 11.91 -30.83
C SER A 194 -25.63 11.82 -32.26
N LEU A 195 -26.05 10.76 -32.97
CA LEU A 195 -25.63 10.50 -34.35
C LEU A 195 -26.09 11.61 -35.31
N ALA A 196 -27.31 12.12 -35.10
CA ALA A 196 -27.90 13.17 -35.94
C ALA A 196 -27.16 14.52 -35.84
N LYS A 197 -26.43 14.76 -34.74
CA LYS A 197 -25.60 15.95 -34.55
C LYS A 197 -24.10 15.70 -34.74
N ASN A 198 -23.67 14.43 -34.77
CA ASN A 198 -22.28 14.00 -34.61
C ASN A 198 -21.58 14.70 -33.43
N GLN A 199 -22.22 14.68 -32.26
CA GLN A 199 -21.76 15.39 -31.05
C GLN A 199 -21.92 14.53 -29.81
N SER A 200 -21.01 14.69 -28.85
CA SER A 200 -21.05 14.04 -27.54
C SER A 200 -20.92 15.04 -26.39
N TRP A 201 -21.67 14.83 -25.31
CA TRP A 201 -21.58 15.60 -24.06
C TRP A 201 -21.58 14.65 -22.86
N THR A 202 -21.03 15.11 -21.73
CA THR A 202 -21.21 14.47 -20.42
C THR A 202 -22.46 15.00 -19.73
N VAL A 203 -23.11 14.15 -18.94
CA VAL A 203 -24.14 14.56 -17.98
C VAL A 203 -23.82 13.93 -16.63
N ASP A 204 -23.73 14.77 -15.61
CA ASP A 204 -23.37 14.37 -14.25
C ASP A 204 -24.43 13.46 -13.63
N THR A 205 -24.01 12.44 -12.89
CA THR A 205 -24.85 11.49 -12.16
C THR A 205 -24.44 11.46 -10.68
N PRO A 206 -24.69 12.54 -9.90
CA PRO A 206 -24.11 12.70 -8.57
C PRO A 206 -24.45 11.53 -7.63
N GLY A 207 -23.43 10.94 -7.02
CA GLY A 207 -23.56 9.79 -6.13
C GLY A 207 -23.60 8.41 -6.81
N VAL A 208 -23.72 8.35 -8.15
CA VAL A 208 -23.81 7.10 -8.92
C VAL A 208 -22.63 6.99 -9.88
N GLU A 209 -21.77 6.01 -9.66
CA GLU A 209 -20.67 5.63 -10.54
C GLU A 209 -21.14 4.44 -11.38
N ALA A 210 -21.62 4.71 -12.60
CA ALA A 210 -22.22 3.67 -13.45
C ALA A 210 -21.15 2.67 -13.94
N PHE A 211 -21.33 1.38 -13.64
CA PHE A 211 -20.51 0.31 -14.23
C PHE A 211 -21.17 -0.29 -15.46
N SER A 212 -22.36 -0.87 -15.31
CA SER A 212 -23.15 -1.44 -16.39
C SER A 212 -24.54 -0.80 -16.46
N ILE A 213 -25.12 -0.74 -17.67
CA ILE A 213 -26.31 0.04 -18.00
C ILE A 213 -27.29 -0.74 -18.88
N ALA A 214 -28.60 -0.49 -18.73
CA ALA A 214 -29.64 -1.08 -19.56
C ALA A 214 -30.71 -0.05 -19.92
N LEU A 215 -31.23 -0.08 -21.16
CA LEU A 215 -32.30 0.80 -21.62
C LEU A 215 -33.68 0.13 -21.46
N SER A 216 -34.69 0.86 -20.98
CA SER A 216 -36.07 0.38 -20.91
C SER A 216 -36.67 0.07 -22.31
N PRO A 217 -37.69 -0.81 -22.43
CA PRO A 217 -38.36 -1.10 -23.69
C PRO A 217 -38.92 0.14 -24.39
N LYS A 218 -39.20 0.04 -25.70
CA LYS A 218 -39.40 1.19 -26.60
C LYS A 218 -40.53 2.19 -26.27
N LYS A 219 -41.38 1.94 -25.27
CA LYS A 219 -42.46 2.85 -24.83
C LYS A 219 -41.89 3.97 -23.93
N GLU A 220 -42.12 5.23 -24.31
CA GLU A 220 -41.77 6.40 -23.48
C GLU A 220 -42.68 6.49 -22.23
N PRO A 221 -42.22 7.08 -21.09
CA PRO A 221 -40.93 7.75 -20.89
C PRO A 221 -39.78 6.76 -20.62
N ARG A 222 -38.81 6.68 -21.55
CA ARG A 222 -37.69 5.74 -21.47
C ARG A 222 -36.75 6.08 -20.30
N GLN A 223 -36.34 5.04 -19.60
CA GLN A 223 -35.40 5.10 -18.49
C GLN A 223 -34.11 4.35 -18.85
N ILE A 224 -32.98 4.86 -18.39
CA ILE A 224 -31.73 4.11 -18.32
C ILE A 224 -31.58 3.59 -16.89
N TYR A 225 -31.35 2.30 -16.77
CA TYR A 225 -31.03 1.61 -15.53
C TYR A 225 -29.52 1.49 -15.38
N LEU A 226 -28.99 1.74 -14.19
CA LEU A 226 -27.56 1.80 -13.89
C LEU A 226 -27.25 0.92 -12.68
N SER A 227 -26.11 0.22 -12.72
CA SER A 227 -25.48 -0.36 -11.52
C SER A 227 -24.42 0.59 -10.94
N ASN A 228 -24.46 0.84 -9.64
CA ASN A 228 -23.49 1.69 -8.93
C ASN A 228 -22.21 0.90 -8.57
N PHE A 229 -21.05 1.53 -8.70
CA PHE A 229 -19.72 0.95 -8.43
C PHE A 229 -19.15 1.29 -7.04
N ARG A 230 -19.89 2.01 -6.18
CA ARG A 230 -19.38 2.56 -4.92
C ARG A 230 -19.03 1.50 -3.86
N LYS A 231 -17.75 1.10 -3.83
CA LYS A 231 -17.17 0.06 -2.95
C LYS A 231 -17.78 -1.32 -3.20
N PHE A 232 -17.03 -2.38 -2.89
CA PHE A 232 -17.36 -3.76 -3.28
C PHE A 232 -18.62 -4.35 -2.63
N ASP A 233 -19.30 -3.59 -1.76
CA ASP A 233 -20.44 -4.03 -0.94
C ASP A 233 -21.76 -3.27 -1.23
N SER A 234 -21.79 -2.23 -2.09
CA SER A 234 -23.01 -1.45 -2.37
C SER A 234 -23.58 -1.66 -3.79
N ASN A 235 -24.28 -2.78 -3.97
CA ASN A 235 -24.96 -3.10 -5.24
C ASN A 235 -26.30 -2.35 -5.34
N GLU A 236 -26.23 -1.05 -5.59
CA GLU A 236 -27.41 -0.20 -5.74
C GLU A 236 -27.77 0.03 -7.21
N PHE A 237 -29.04 -0.17 -7.55
CA PHE A 237 -29.58 0.06 -8.89
C PHE A 237 -30.35 1.37 -8.94
N TYR A 238 -30.07 2.17 -9.98
CA TYR A 238 -30.65 3.49 -10.18
C TYR A 238 -31.35 3.59 -11.54
N SER A 239 -32.40 4.43 -11.64
CA SER A 239 -33.00 4.84 -12.91
C SER A 239 -32.84 6.34 -13.18
N ILE A 240 -32.55 6.69 -14.43
CA ILE A 240 -32.46 8.06 -14.95
C ILE A 240 -33.33 8.19 -16.20
N SER A 241 -34.02 9.31 -16.38
CA SER A 241 -34.75 9.58 -17.62
C SER A 241 -33.81 9.76 -18.81
N ALA A 242 -34.01 8.96 -19.87
CA ALA A 242 -33.28 9.11 -21.13
C ALA A 242 -33.50 10.52 -21.73
N ALA A 243 -34.72 11.06 -21.62
CA ALA A 243 -35.03 12.41 -22.10
C ALA A 243 -34.20 13.52 -21.43
N ALA A 244 -33.91 13.43 -20.13
CA ALA A 244 -33.05 14.39 -19.43
C ALA A 244 -31.58 14.32 -19.92
N LEU A 245 -31.08 13.11 -20.15
CA LEU A 245 -29.74 12.88 -20.70
C LEU A 245 -29.62 13.42 -22.15
N ARG A 246 -30.66 13.26 -22.98
CA ARG A 246 -30.74 13.82 -24.35
C ARG A 246 -30.75 15.37 -24.38
N ILE A 247 -31.18 16.01 -23.30
CA ILE A 247 -31.16 17.48 -23.14
C ILE A 247 -29.81 17.96 -22.58
N GLY A 248 -29.05 17.10 -21.90
CA GLY A 248 -27.76 17.44 -21.30
C GLY A 248 -27.85 17.97 -19.86
N THR A 249 -28.98 17.79 -19.18
CA THR A 249 -29.17 18.31 -17.80
C THR A 249 -30.13 17.40 -17.02
N LEU A 250 -29.69 16.90 -15.85
CA LEU A 250 -30.59 16.21 -14.93
C LEU A 250 -31.37 17.22 -14.10
N THR A 251 -32.70 17.19 -14.21
CA THR A 251 -33.63 17.97 -13.37
C THR A 251 -33.92 17.32 -12.02
N ALA A 252 -33.48 16.08 -11.82
CA ALA A 252 -33.60 15.33 -10.57
C ALA A 252 -32.43 14.33 -10.43
N TYR A 253 -32.08 13.99 -9.20
CA TYR A 253 -31.07 12.97 -8.90
C TYR A 253 -31.48 11.58 -9.46
N PRO A 254 -30.50 10.70 -9.75
CA PRO A 254 -30.79 9.31 -10.11
C PRO A 254 -31.67 8.64 -9.04
N LYS A 255 -32.79 8.03 -9.47
CA LYS A 255 -33.75 7.41 -8.55
C LYS A 255 -33.29 6.01 -8.18
N LEU A 256 -33.03 5.74 -6.90
CA LEU A 256 -32.80 4.38 -6.41
C LEU A 256 -34.05 3.53 -6.70
N ILE A 257 -33.89 2.42 -7.42
CA ILE A 257 -34.95 1.44 -7.71
C ILE A 257 -34.76 0.11 -7.00
N GLY A 258 -33.54 -0.19 -6.53
CA GLY A 258 -33.32 -1.35 -5.67
C GLY A 258 -31.91 -1.51 -5.14
N LYS A 259 -31.72 -2.49 -4.27
CA LYS A 259 -30.43 -2.95 -3.76
C LYS A 259 -30.35 -4.47 -3.90
N TRP A 260 -29.14 -4.99 -4.07
CA TRP A 260 -28.89 -6.41 -4.32
C TRP A 260 -27.85 -6.98 -3.34
N THR A 261 -28.05 -8.21 -2.87
CA THR A 261 -27.12 -8.88 -1.95
C THR A 261 -26.16 -9.81 -2.69
N GLY A 262 -25.01 -9.28 -3.10
CA GLY A 262 -24.00 -10.08 -3.80
C GLY A 262 -22.78 -9.28 -4.27
N THR A 263 -22.19 -9.74 -5.37
CA THR A 263 -21.20 -8.99 -6.15
C THR A 263 -21.91 -8.06 -7.14
N GLN A 264 -21.20 -7.03 -7.64
CA GLN A 264 -21.70 -6.12 -8.68
C GLN A 264 -21.95 -6.86 -10.01
N PRO A 265 -22.97 -6.46 -10.79
CA PRO A 265 -23.17 -6.98 -12.14
C PRO A 265 -22.12 -6.36 -13.09
N TYR A 266 -21.63 -7.15 -14.03
CA TYR A 266 -20.63 -6.69 -15.00
C TYR A 266 -21.19 -6.45 -16.40
N ARG A 267 -22.33 -7.08 -16.73
CA ARG A 267 -23.17 -6.70 -17.87
C ARG A 267 -24.65 -6.82 -17.50
N MET A 268 -25.44 -5.88 -17.99
CA MET A 268 -26.89 -5.78 -17.84
C MET A 268 -27.52 -5.69 -19.24
N LEU A 269 -28.65 -6.36 -19.46
CA LEU A 269 -29.47 -6.21 -20.66
C LEU A 269 -30.95 -6.15 -20.26
N MET A 270 -31.81 -5.71 -21.18
CA MET A 270 -33.26 -5.71 -20.98
C MET A 270 -33.97 -6.26 -22.21
N ASP A 271 -34.95 -7.14 -22.01
CA ASP A 271 -35.79 -7.64 -23.11
C ASP A 271 -36.90 -6.65 -23.50
N ASN A 272 -37.62 -6.96 -24.59
CA ASN A 272 -38.76 -6.18 -25.06
C ASN A 272 -39.99 -6.22 -24.12
N GLN A 273 -40.01 -7.09 -23.11
CA GLN A 273 -41.07 -7.21 -22.11
C GLN A 273 -40.79 -6.37 -20.85
N GLY A 274 -39.54 -5.90 -20.68
CA GLY A 274 -39.07 -5.14 -19.54
C GLY A 274 -38.37 -5.98 -18.46
N THR A 275 -38.03 -7.24 -18.74
CA THR A 275 -37.20 -8.04 -17.84
C THR A 275 -35.74 -7.61 -17.97
N MET A 276 -35.13 -7.19 -16.86
CA MET A 276 -33.69 -6.98 -16.77
C MET A 276 -32.98 -8.32 -16.55
N TYR A 277 -31.87 -8.52 -17.23
CA TYR A 277 -30.96 -9.66 -17.04
C TYR A 277 -29.61 -9.12 -16.58
N ALA A 278 -29.01 -9.72 -15.55
CA ALA A 278 -27.75 -9.28 -14.98
C ALA A 278 -26.83 -10.47 -14.66
N ALA A 279 -25.59 -10.41 -15.15
CA ALA A 279 -24.55 -11.39 -14.84
C ALA A 279 -23.53 -10.80 -13.85
N PHE A 280 -23.07 -11.61 -12.90
CA PHE A 280 -22.35 -11.17 -11.71
C PHE A 280 -20.98 -11.83 -11.56
N TYR A 281 -19.96 -11.06 -11.17
CA TYR A 281 -18.62 -11.61 -10.95
C TYR A 281 -18.62 -12.76 -9.93
N LYS A 282 -17.91 -13.84 -10.27
CA LYS A 282 -17.72 -15.06 -9.46
C LYS A 282 -18.99 -15.87 -9.18
N LYS A 283 -20.14 -15.53 -9.77
CA LYS A 283 -21.38 -16.34 -9.72
C LYS A 283 -21.46 -17.28 -10.92
N ASN A 284 -22.22 -18.37 -10.79
CA ASN A 284 -22.46 -19.35 -11.87
C ASN A 284 -23.87 -19.23 -12.48
N TYR A 285 -24.53 -18.08 -12.28
CA TYR A 285 -25.90 -17.80 -12.73
C TYR A 285 -26.02 -16.38 -13.27
N ILE A 286 -27.07 -16.17 -14.06
CA ILE A 286 -27.59 -14.86 -14.47
C ILE A 286 -28.93 -14.68 -13.76
N ALA A 287 -29.15 -13.54 -13.11
CA ALA A 287 -30.45 -13.25 -12.49
C ALA A 287 -31.35 -12.52 -13.50
N SER A 288 -32.67 -12.67 -13.34
CA SER A 288 -33.63 -11.80 -14.02
C SER A 288 -34.63 -11.18 -13.05
N TRP A 289 -35.07 -9.97 -13.36
CA TRP A 289 -35.93 -9.15 -12.49
C TRP A 289 -36.68 -8.10 -13.31
N ASN A 290 -37.90 -7.75 -12.89
CA ASN A 290 -38.70 -6.72 -13.51
C ASN A 290 -38.64 -5.42 -12.65
N PRO A 291 -38.03 -4.32 -13.14
CA PRO A 291 -37.83 -3.09 -12.36
C PRO A 291 -39.12 -2.29 -12.13
N TYR A 292 -40.24 -2.68 -12.74
CA TYR A 292 -41.56 -2.11 -12.51
C TYR A 292 -42.31 -2.79 -11.35
N GLN A 293 -41.71 -3.80 -10.70
CA GLN A 293 -42.29 -4.57 -9.60
C GLN A 293 -41.41 -4.54 -8.34
N SER A 294 -42.01 -4.83 -7.18
CA SER A 294 -41.29 -4.95 -5.91
C SER A 294 -40.20 -6.01 -6.00
N ILE A 295 -39.01 -5.71 -5.47
CA ILE A 295 -37.82 -6.56 -5.56
C ILE A 295 -38.09 -7.93 -4.95
N GLN A 296 -38.22 -8.94 -5.81
CA GLN A 296 -38.13 -10.36 -5.47
C GLN A 296 -37.11 -10.97 -6.44
N GLU A 297 -36.00 -11.44 -5.88
CA GLU A 297 -34.89 -12.02 -6.67
C GLU A 297 -35.34 -13.36 -7.28
N GLN A 298 -35.17 -13.53 -8.59
CA GLN A 298 -35.37 -14.82 -9.25
C GLN A 298 -34.13 -15.21 -10.09
N PRO A 299 -33.41 -16.28 -9.72
CA PRO A 299 -32.27 -16.75 -10.49
C PRO A 299 -32.76 -17.42 -11.78
N PHE A 300 -32.40 -16.86 -12.94
CA PHE A 300 -32.92 -17.33 -14.23
C PHE A 300 -32.17 -18.53 -14.80
N LEU A 301 -31.13 -19.01 -14.10
CA LEU A 301 -30.16 -19.97 -14.62
C LEU A 301 -29.59 -20.85 -13.49
N VAL A 302 -30.25 -21.99 -13.27
CA VAL A 302 -29.79 -23.07 -12.38
C VAL A 302 -30.11 -24.44 -12.99
N ASP A 303 -29.47 -24.77 -14.13
CA ASP A 303 -29.30 -26.19 -14.45
C ASP A 303 -28.20 -26.77 -13.55
N LYS A 304 -28.46 -27.92 -12.94
CA LYS A 304 -27.49 -28.66 -12.12
C LYS A 304 -26.76 -29.76 -12.90
N LYS A 305 -27.15 -30.05 -14.15
CA LYS A 305 -26.44 -30.98 -15.04
C LYS A 305 -25.28 -30.31 -15.74
N LEU A 306 -25.48 -29.10 -16.25
CA LEU A 306 -24.37 -28.20 -16.58
C LEU A 306 -23.65 -27.85 -15.26
N ASN A 307 -22.41 -28.32 -15.13
CA ASN A 307 -21.60 -28.17 -13.92
C ASN A 307 -20.91 -26.79 -13.91
N THR A 308 -21.73 -25.74 -14.08
CA THR A 308 -21.31 -24.48 -14.70
C THR A 308 -20.22 -23.75 -13.92
N ARG A 309 -19.32 -23.10 -14.67
CA ARG A 309 -18.29 -22.23 -14.11
C ARG A 309 -18.24 -20.92 -14.90
N TRP A 310 -18.63 -19.84 -14.23
CA TRP A 310 -18.55 -18.44 -14.66
C TRP A 310 -18.96 -18.20 -16.13
N PRO A 311 -20.22 -17.81 -16.42
CA PRO A 311 -20.52 -17.20 -17.71
C PRO A 311 -19.62 -15.96 -17.91
N PHE A 312 -19.10 -15.76 -19.12
CA PHE A 312 -18.20 -14.64 -19.44
C PHE A 312 -18.97 -13.46 -20.02
N THR A 313 -19.80 -13.68 -21.04
CA THR A 313 -20.71 -12.65 -21.55
C THR A 313 -21.97 -13.28 -22.14
N PHE A 314 -23.01 -12.47 -22.33
CA PHE A 314 -24.32 -12.92 -22.80
C PHE A 314 -24.99 -11.87 -23.69
N ALA A 315 -25.91 -12.31 -24.55
CA ALA A 315 -26.66 -11.48 -25.48
C ALA A 315 -28.07 -12.04 -25.72
N LEU A 316 -28.98 -11.18 -26.20
CA LEU A 316 -30.25 -11.55 -26.81
C LEU A 316 -30.17 -11.21 -28.30
N ASP A 317 -30.70 -12.09 -29.16
CA ASP A 317 -30.89 -11.76 -30.58
C ASP A 317 -32.30 -11.20 -30.85
N SER A 318 -32.56 -10.82 -32.11
CA SER A 318 -33.83 -10.25 -32.55
C SER A 318 -35.03 -11.21 -32.47
N SER A 319 -34.81 -12.52 -32.27
CA SER A 319 -35.86 -13.50 -32.00
C SER A 319 -36.18 -13.66 -30.51
N GLY A 320 -35.35 -13.09 -29.63
CA GLY A 320 -35.40 -13.33 -28.19
C GLY A 320 -34.71 -14.63 -27.76
N THR A 321 -33.88 -15.24 -28.62
CA THR A 321 -33.02 -16.36 -28.22
C THR A 321 -31.85 -15.82 -27.39
N PHE A 322 -31.56 -16.50 -26.28
CA PHE A 322 -30.47 -16.16 -25.37
C PHE A 322 -29.18 -16.85 -25.79
N TRP A 323 -28.08 -16.10 -25.81
CA TRP A 323 -26.74 -16.58 -26.16
C TRP A 323 -25.78 -16.27 -25.00
N MET A 324 -24.87 -17.19 -24.68
CA MET A 324 -23.82 -16.97 -23.67
C MET A 324 -22.51 -17.67 -24.00
N THR A 325 -21.41 -17.14 -23.44
CA THR A 325 -20.12 -17.84 -23.37
C THR A 325 -19.88 -18.41 -21.96
N GLU A 326 -19.37 -19.65 -21.89
CA GLU A 326 -18.98 -20.34 -20.65
C GLU A 326 -17.47 -20.66 -20.67
N LEU A 327 -16.82 -20.67 -19.50
CA LEU A 327 -15.43 -21.12 -19.32
C LEU A 327 -15.32 -22.24 -18.28
N ASN A 328 -15.14 -23.48 -18.73
CA ASN A 328 -14.84 -24.57 -17.81
C ASN A 328 -13.37 -24.55 -17.36
N LYS A 329 -13.14 -24.33 -16.05
CA LYS A 329 -11.83 -24.35 -15.37
C LYS A 329 -11.53 -25.66 -14.62
N THR A 330 -12.13 -26.80 -14.97
CA THR A 330 -11.76 -28.11 -14.38
C THR A 330 -10.64 -28.84 -15.13
N ALA A 331 -10.45 -28.54 -16.41
CA ALA A 331 -9.41 -29.16 -17.22
C ALA A 331 -8.04 -28.49 -16.99
N THR A 332 -6.98 -29.15 -17.44
CA THR A 332 -5.60 -28.63 -17.41
C THR A 332 -5.36 -27.45 -18.37
N ARG A 333 -6.33 -27.17 -19.24
CA ARG A 333 -6.45 -25.99 -20.11
C ARG A 333 -7.86 -25.39 -19.99
N PRO A 334 -8.04 -24.09 -20.28
CA PRO A 334 -9.35 -23.45 -20.28
C PRO A 334 -10.18 -23.88 -21.49
N THR A 335 -11.33 -24.53 -21.24
CA THR A 335 -12.28 -24.89 -22.29
C THR A 335 -13.41 -23.86 -22.38
N TYR A 336 -13.53 -23.20 -23.53
CA TYR A 336 -14.60 -22.25 -23.81
C TYR A 336 -15.76 -22.89 -24.56
N LYS A 337 -17.00 -22.50 -24.25
CA LYS A 337 -18.21 -22.95 -24.96
C LYS A 337 -19.07 -21.74 -25.36
N LEU A 338 -19.71 -21.83 -26.54
CA LEU A 338 -20.83 -20.95 -26.89
C LEU A 338 -22.14 -21.74 -26.79
N LEU A 339 -23.09 -21.23 -26.01
CA LEU A 339 -24.38 -21.86 -25.74
C LEU A 339 -25.54 -20.95 -26.19
N LYS A 340 -26.62 -21.54 -26.70
CA LYS A 340 -27.88 -20.84 -27.01
C LYS A 340 -29.12 -21.56 -26.46
N ALA A 341 -30.14 -20.80 -26.06
CA ALA A 341 -31.43 -21.33 -25.61
C ALA A 341 -32.60 -20.40 -25.96
N ALA A 342 -33.75 -20.98 -26.29
CA ALA A 342 -35.00 -20.23 -26.50
C ALA A 342 -35.57 -19.75 -25.15
N VAL A 343 -35.92 -18.46 -25.04
CA VAL A 343 -36.43 -17.87 -23.80
C VAL A 343 -37.94 -18.03 -23.69
N GLY A 344 -38.39 -18.91 -22.79
CA GLY A 344 -39.78 -18.98 -22.35
C GLY A 344 -40.07 -17.93 -21.27
N ALA A 345 -41.15 -17.16 -21.42
CA ALA A 345 -41.50 -16.08 -20.50
C ALA A 345 -42.09 -16.58 -19.16
N LYS A 346 -41.20 -17.02 -18.24
CA LYS A 346 -41.41 -17.07 -16.78
C LYS A 346 -40.07 -17.33 -16.07
N PRO A 347 -39.60 -16.45 -15.17
CA PRO A 347 -38.60 -16.81 -14.18
C PRO A 347 -39.20 -17.75 -13.12
N TYR A 348 -38.34 -18.49 -12.42
CA TYR A 348 -38.72 -19.44 -11.36
C TYR A 348 -37.79 -19.28 -10.15
N TYR A 349 -38.27 -19.68 -8.98
CA TYR A 349 -37.54 -19.56 -7.71
C TYR A 349 -37.04 -20.93 -7.21
N LEU A 350 -35.92 -20.93 -6.49
CA LEU A 350 -35.32 -22.11 -5.88
C LEU A 350 -34.65 -21.69 -4.55
N SER A 351 -35.10 -22.26 -3.43
CA SER A 351 -34.48 -22.06 -2.11
C SER A 351 -33.64 -23.27 -1.70
N ASP A 352 -32.85 -23.14 -0.64
CA ASP A 352 -31.97 -24.21 -0.14
C ASP A 352 -32.71 -25.43 0.47
N CYS A 353 -34.05 -25.45 0.43
CA CYS A 353 -34.88 -26.63 0.66
C CYS A 353 -35.63 -27.02 -0.63
N GLN A 354 -35.60 -28.30 -0.98
CA GLN A 354 -36.04 -28.80 -2.30
C GLN A 354 -37.57 -28.89 -2.43
N THR A 355 -38.25 -27.75 -2.58
CA THR A 355 -39.70 -27.70 -2.88
C THR A 355 -40.07 -26.47 -3.69
N ILE A 356 -41.03 -26.61 -4.60
CA ILE A 356 -41.49 -25.55 -5.53
C ILE A 356 -42.95 -25.22 -5.18
N VAL A 357 -43.29 -23.92 -5.11
CA VAL A 357 -44.65 -23.43 -4.84
C VAL A 357 -44.98 -22.26 -5.79
N PRO A 358 -46.15 -22.23 -6.45
CA PRO A 358 -46.55 -21.11 -7.29
C PRO A 358 -47.06 -19.91 -6.48
N VAL A 359 -46.86 -18.69 -7.00
CA VAL A 359 -47.28 -17.44 -6.34
C VAL A 359 -48.79 -17.23 -6.47
N VAL A 360 -49.46 -16.98 -5.34
CA VAL A 360 -50.83 -16.46 -5.27
C VAL A 360 -50.79 -15.00 -4.83
N TYR A 361 -51.52 -14.13 -5.54
CA TYR A 361 -51.55 -12.69 -5.24
C TYR A 361 -52.25 -12.38 -3.92
N THR A 362 -51.71 -11.43 -3.17
CA THR A 362 -52.46 -10.62 -2.18
C THR A 362 -52.17 -9.14 -2.41
N LEU A 363 -53.22 -8.31 -2.29
CA LEU A 363 -53.16 -6.87 -2.60
C LEU A 363 -52.75 -6.04 -1.35
N PRO A 364 -52.05 -4.91 -1.53
CA PRO A 364 -51.65 -4.05 -0.42
C PRO A 364 -52.83 -3.25 0.13
N ARG A 365 -52.88 -3.06 1.46
CA ARG A 365 -53.68 -2.01 2.10
C ARG A 365 -52.84 -0.74 2.29
N THR A 366 -53.50 0.41 2.17
CA THR A 366 -52.88 1.74 2.12
C THR A 366 -52.63 2.35 3.51
N THR A 367 -51.79 3.38 3.53
CA THR A 367 -51.26 4.07 4.72
C THR A 367 -52.24 5.04 5.38
N VAL A 368 -52.18 5.15 6.71
CA VAL A 368 -52.59 6.34 7.48
C VAL A 368 -51.52 6.59 8.57
N LYS A 369 -51.11 7.86 8.76
CA LYS A 369 -50.29 8.30 9.89
C LYS A 369 -51.17 8.71 11.08
N PRO A 370 -50.59 8.80 12.29
CA PRO A 370 -50.73 10.07 13.00
C PRO A 370 -49.39 10.61 13.54
N ASN A 371 -49.27 11.95 13.52
CA ASN A 371 -48.53 12.67 14.56
C ASN A 371 -49.53 12.97 15.69
N VAL A 372 -49.09 12.99 16.95
CA VAL A 372 -49.44 13.95 18.02
C VAL A 372 -48.68 13.53 19.30
N SER A 373 -48.49 14.47 20.23
CA SER A 373 -47.70 14.36 21.46
C SER A 373 -48.55 14.17 22.73
N CYS A 374 -47.88 14.17 23.89
CA CYS A 374 -48.40 14.33 25.26
C CYS A 374 -48.90 13.06 25.99
N GLU A 375 -48.08 12.67 26.99
CA GLU A 375 -48.41 12.61 28.44
C GLU A 375 -49.54 11.72 29.01
N GLU A 376 -49.20 11.15 30.17
CA GLU A 376 -50.04 10.67 31.29
C GLU A 376 -51.30 9.81 31.08
N GLY A 377 -51.20 8.54 31.53
CA GLY A 377 -51.89 8.18 32.78
C GLY A 377 -53.07 7.18 32.79
N VAL A 378 -53.21 6.53 33.95
CA VAL A 378 -54.42 5.88 34.53
C VAL A 378 -54.80 4.46 34.03
N HIS A 379 -55.34 3.67 34.97
CA HIS A 379 -55.77 2.26 34.86
C HIS A 379 -57.20 2.09 34.30
N LEU A 380 -57.54 0.86 33.88
CA LEU A 380 -58.55 -0.08 34.45
C LEU A 380 -58.67 -1.31 33.49
N LYS A 381 -58.80 -2.58 33.94
CA LYS A 381 -60.01 -3.31 34.38
C LYS A 381 -61.15 -3.28 33.32
N GLU A 382 -61.85 -4.37 32.97
CA GLU A 382 -61.80 -5.80 33.38
C GLU A 382 -62.57 -6.70 32.38
N GLU A 383 -63.03 -7.90 32.81
CA GLU A 383 -64.10 -8.73 32.22
C GLU A 383 -63.92 -9.49 30.88
N MET A 384 -63.88 -10.83 30.98
CA MET A 384 -64.57 -11.74 30.05
C MET A 384 -66.05 -11.88 30.50
N PRO A 385 -66.96 -12.48 29.70
CA PRO A 385 -67.26 -13.91 29.97
C PRO A 385 -67.77 -14.75 28.75
N THR A 386 -67.66 -16.09 28.88
CA THR A 386 -68.62 -17.17 28.46
C THR A 386 -69.19 -17.25 27.02
N GLU A 387 -69.51 -18.41 26.41
CA GLU A 387 -69.42 -19.84 26.79
C GLU A 387 -69.57 -20.76 25.56
N GLU A 388 -69.02 -21.99 25.64
CA GLU A 388 -69.49 -23.30 25.10
C GLU A 388 -70.02 -23.46 23.65
N SER A 389 -70.14 -24.66 23.04
CA SER A 389 -70.22 -26.03 23.58
C SER A 389 -69.63 -27.12 22.65
N THR A 390 -68.92 -28.11 23.23
CA THR A 390 -68.91 -29.57 22.87
C THR A 390 -68.71 -30.03 21.40
N ASN A 391 -67.90 -31.04 21.07
CA ASN A 391 -67.86 -32.38 21.70
C ASN A 391 -66.63 -33.25 21.30
N SER A 392 -66.13 -34.05 22.26
CA SER A 392 -65.49 -35.41 22.16
C SER A 392 -64.58 -35.82 20.97
N ALA A 393 -63.51 -36.61 21.12
CA ALA A 393 -62.66 -37.15 22.22
C ALA A 393 -61.45 -37.91 21.54
N LEU A 394 -60.54 -38.72 22.10
CA LEU A 394 -60.31 -39.44 23.38
C LEU A 394 -58.78 -39.52 23.69
N ILE A 395 -58.43 -39.74 24.97
CA ILE A 395 -57.23 -40.43 25.52
C ILE A 395 -55.80 -39.88 25.20
N GLY A 396 -55.00 -39.67 26.26
CA GLY A 396 -53.53 -39.64 26.20
C GLY A 396 -52.88 -38.77 27.28
N SER A 397 -52.46 -39.35 28.42
CA SER A 397 -51.88 -38.59 29.55
C SER A 397 -50.38 -38.28 29.39
N LEU A 398 -49.91 -37.16 29.96
CA LEU A 398 -48.48 -36.87 30.12
C LEU A 398 -47.84 -37.88 31.08
N THR A 399 -46.63 -38.36 30.76
CA THR A 399 -45.35 -38.14 31.49
C THR A 399 -44.23 -39.09 30.99
N PHE A 400 -43.02 -38.94 31.55
CA PHE A 400 -41.84 -39.82 31.49
C PHE A 400 -40.81 -39.72 30.33
N PHE A 401 -39.70 -39.03 30.68
CA PHE A 401 -38.29 -39.47 30.60
C PHE A 401 -37.38 -39.25 29.37
N LEU A 402 -36.13 -38.91 29.73
CA LEU A 402 -34.89 -38.91 28.93
C LEU A 402 -34.13 -40.24 29.14
N VAL A 403 -33.39 -40.70 28.13
CA VAL A 403 -32.16 -41.56 28.15
C VAL A 403 -31.79 -41.83 26.67
N LEU A 404 -30.61 -41.48 26.13
CA LEU A 404 -29.31 -42.19 26.18
C LEU A 404 -29.39 -43.66 25.72
N SER A 405 -28.45 -44.30 25.02
CA SER A 405 -27.27 -43.89 24.23
C SER A 405 -26.74 -45.16 23.52
N CYS A 406 -26.04 -45.05 22.39
CA CYS A 406 -25.25 -46.14 21.77
C CYS A 406 -26.09 -47.34 21.25
N THR A 407 -25.64 -48.28 20.40
CA THR A 407 -24.44 -48.40 19.53
C THR A 407 -24.73 -49.46 18.46
N PHE A 408 -24.24 -49.29 17.23
CA PHE A 408 -23.25 -50.23 16.67
C PHE A 408 -22.53 -49.65 15.44
N ASN A 409 -21.25 -50.02 15.28
CA ASN A 409 -20.49 -49.83 14.03
C ASN A 409 -20.16 -51.22 13.49
N LEU A 410 -20.36 -51.43 12.20
CA LEU A 410 -19.56 -52.26 11.27
C LEU A 410 -20.22 -52.12 9.87
N TRP A 411 -19.55 -52.26 8.73
CA TRP A 411 -18.22 -52.81 8.49
C TRP A 411 -17.46 -52.03 7.41
N LEU A 412 -16.14 -52.18 7.53
CA LEU A 412 -15.06 -52.06 6.57
C LEU A 412 -15.38 -52.55 5.13
N SER A 413 -14.56 -52.30 4.09
CA SER A 413 -13.51 -51.29 3.85
C SER A 413 -12.88 -51.52 2.46
N LEU A 414 -12.29 -50.48 1.85
CA LEU A 414 -10.94 -50.44 1.21
C LEU A 414 -10.80 -49.05 0.54
N ARG A 415 -9.96 -48.10 1.01
CA ARG A 415 -8.48 -48.00 0.91
C ARG A 415 -7.95 -47.98 -0.55
N MET A 416 -7.45 -46.83 -1.03
CA MET A 416 -6.01 -46.40 -1.08
C MET A 416 -5.45 -46.52 -2.51
N ARG A 417 -4.44 -45.79 -3.01
CA ARG A 417 -3.46 -44.74 -2.55
C ARG A 417 -3.47 -43.60 -3.62
N LYS A 418 -3.18 -42.31 -3.36
CA LYS A 418 -1.99 -41.60 -2.80
C LYS A 418 -0.78 -41.49 -3.76
N MET A 419 -0.06 -40.36 -3.70
CA MET A 419 1.22 -39.96 -4.39
C MET A 419 1.02 -39.13 -5.69
N GLN A 420 1.88 -38.19 -6.14
CA GLN A 420 3.09 -37.46 -5.65
C GLN A 420 3.44 -36.29 -6.65
N ASN A 421 4.38 -35.32 -6.49
CA ASN A 421 5.24 -34.77 -5.41
C ASN A 421 5.80 -33.36 -5.80
N PHE A 422 5.99 -32.43 -4.84
CA PHE A 422 7.00 -31.30 -4.84
C PHE A 422 6.89 -30.17 -5.92
N ASN A 423 7.13 -28.87 -5.60
CA ASN A 423 8.41 -28.12 -5.44
C ASN A 423 9.30 -28.13 -6.72
N GLU A 424 10.02 -27.08 -7.12
CA GLU A 424 10.53 -25.86 -6.45
C GLU A 424 10.71 -24.71 -7.51
N GLN A 425 11.34 -23.53 -7.33
CA GLN A 425 12.20 -22.98 -6.26
C GLN A 425 11.84 -21.49 -5.92
N CYS A 426 12.67 -20.48 -5.59
CA CYS A 426 14.08 -20.16 -5.88
C CYS A 426 14.87 -19.55 -4.70
N ASN A 427 16.20 -19.68 -4.80
CA ASN A 427 17.29 -19.14 -3.98
C ASN A 427 17.43 -17.59 -4.03
N ALA A 428 18.21 -16.90 -3.17
CA ALA A 428 18.81 -17.19 -1.85
C ALA A 428 19.49 -15.92 -1.24
N GLY A 429 19.95 -16.00 0.02
CA GLY A 429 20.75 -14.98 0.74
C GLY A 429 20.16 -14.69 2.14
N ALA A 430 20.59 -15.32 3.24
CA ALA A 430 21.86 -15.17 3.98
C ALA A 430 22.01 -13.76 4.62
N VAL A 431 22.37 -13.56 5.90
CA VAL A 431 23.53 -14.08 6.65
C VAL A 431 23.33 -13.97 8.20
N GLU A 432 23.75 -14.98 8.99
CA GLU A 432 24.08 -14.97 10.47
C GLU A 432 22.94 -14.64 11.50
N MET A 433 22.97 -14.93 12.82
CA MET A 433 23.87 -15.58 13.84
C MET A 433 23.02 -15.92 15.12
N ARG A 434 23.38 -16.65 16.21
CA ARG A 434 24.48 -17.57 16.64
C ARG A 434 24.08 -18.40 17.90
N THR A 435 24.53 -19.67 18.00
CA THR A 435 24.87 -20.51 19.21
C THR A 435 24.00 -20.68 20.49
N VAL A 436 23.99 -21.95 20.96
CA VAL A 436 23.56 -22.56 22.26
C VAL A 436 24.54 -22.24 23.44
N PRO A 437 24.33 -22.57 24.77
CA PRO A 437 24.19 -23.96 25.30
C PRO A 437 23.47 -24.27 26.66
N ASN A 438 23.13 -25.56 26.84
CA ASN A 438 23.18 -26.49 28.01
C ASN A 438 22.87 -26.10 29.49
N CYS A 439 22.09 -26.98 30.15
CA CYS A 439 22.27 -27.59 31.49
C CYS A 439 21.55 -28.98 31.45
N VAL A 440 22.07 -30.17 31.79
CA VAL A 440 23.01 -30.70 32.81
C VAL A 440 22.36 -30.95 34.19
N SER A 441 22.54 -32.17 34.72
CA SER A 441 21.88 -32.73 35.92
C SER A 441 22.86 -33.53 36.81
N PRO A 442 22.73 -33.49 38.16
CA PRO A 442 23.51 -34.35 39.06
C PRO A 442 22.69 -35.11 40.15
N ASP A 443 22.39 -36.38 39.89
CA ASP A 443 22.92 -37.60 40.55
C ASP A 443 22.95 -37.87 42.10
N ILE A 444 23.01 -39.18 42.42
CA ILE A 444 23.42 -39.95 43.64
C ILE A 444 22.55 -40.07 44.93
N SER A 445 22.29 -41.35 45.32
CA SER A 445 22.46 -42.01 46.66
C SER A 445 21.25 -42.67 47.40
N GLU A 446 21.48 -43.94 47.81
CA GLU A 446 20.66 -44.86 48.65
C GLU A 446 21.13 -44.80 50.16
N PRO A 447 20.81 -45.71 51.15
CA PRO A 447 20.04 -46.99 51.12
C PRO A 447 19.19 -47.46 52.34
N GLY A 448 18.38 -48.51 52.11
CA GLY A 448 18.08 -49.61 53.07
C GLY A 448 16.77 -49.54 53.90
N VAL A 449 16.27 -50.62 54.52
CA VAL A 449 16.68 -52.06 54.48
C VAL A 449 15.56 -52.96 55.10
N LYS A 450 15.39 -54.21 54.60
CA LYS A 450 14.60 -55.35 55.18
C LYS A 450 13.04 -55.24 55.23
N ASP A 451 12.24 -56.33 55.31
CA ASP A 451 12.60 -57.77 55.39
C ASP A 451 11.68 -58.76 54.60
N GLN A 452 12.11 -60.02 54.57
CA GLN A 452 11.76 -61.12 53.65
C GLN A 452 10.48 -61.94 53.95
N LYS A 453 9.80 -62.38 52.87
CA LYS A 453 9.41 -63.78 52.52
C LYS A 453 8.55 -63.75 51.23
N SER A 454 8.64 -64.66 50.26
CA SER A 454 9.28 -65.99 50.18
C SER A 454 9.87 -66.29 48.79
N LYS A 455 10.86 -67.20 48.70
CA LYS A 455 11.41 -67.71 47.42
C LYS A 455 10.42 -68.61 46.65
N LYS A 456 10.10 -68.27 45.40
CA LYS A 456 10.20 -69.16 44.21
C LYS A 456 9.74 -68.46 42.91
N MET A 457 10.62 -67.63 42.35
CA MET A 457 10.85 -67.40 40.90
C MET A 457 11.77 -66.19 40.74
N SER A 458 13.06 -66.39 41.06
CA SER A 458 14.09 -65.83 40.19
C SER A 458 13.99 -66.55 38.83
N ASP A 459 14.44 -65.90 37.77
CA ASP A 459 14.46 -66.43 36.39
C ASP A 459 13.09 -66.55 35.70
N SER A 460 12.23 -65.53 35.87
CA SER A 460 11.62 -64.90 34.68
C SER A 460 12.35 -63.58 34.41
N LEU A 461 13.00 -63.49 33.24
CA LEU A 461 13.86 -62.35 32.92
C LEU A 461 13.07 -61.06 32.68
N HIS A 462 13.76 -59.96 33.01
CA HIS A 462 13.74 -58.66 32.34
C HIS A 462 12.94 -58.53 31.03
N LYS A 463 12.36 -57.33 30.86
CA LYS A 463 11.59 -56.86 29.70
C LYS A 463 10.12 -57.29 29.70
N GLU A 464 9.40 -56.99 30.78
CA GLU A 464 8.20 -56.17 30.53
C GLU A 464 8.67 -54.91 29.80
N ARG A 465 8.26 -54.77 28.54
CA ARG A 465 8.58 -53.58 27.75
C ARG A 465 7.66 -52.45 28.21
N PHE A 466 8.18 -51.56 29.06
CA PHE A 466 7.59 -50.23 29.27
C PHE A 466 7.36 -49.48 27.94
N THR A 467 8.08 -49.86 26.88
CA THR A 467 7.94 -49.36 25.50
C THR A 467 6.85 -50.04 24.65
N GLU A 468 6.03 -50.96 25.17
CA GLU A 468 4.97 -51.61 24.39
C GLU A 468 3.75 -50.69 24.20
N LYS A 469 3.87 -49.85 23.17
CA LYS A 469 2.82 -48.96 22.70
C LYS A 469 1.72 -49.76 22.00
N THR A 470 0.48 -49.40 22.30
CA THR A 470 -0.71 -49.86 21.55
C THR A 470 -0.62 -49.46 20.07
N THR A 471 -1.50 -50.03 19.23
CA THR A 471 -1.61 -49.71 17.79
C THR A 471 -1.89 -48.24 17.47
N LYS A 472 -2.25 -47.41 18.47
CA LYS A 472 -2.42 -45.94 18.36
C LYS A 472 -1.27 -45.12 18.97
N GLY A 473 -0.21 -45.78 19.46
CA GLY A 473 0.95 -45.14 20.07
C GLY A 473 0.82 -44.79 21.56
N LEU A 474 -0.25 -45.22 22.26
CA LEU A 474 -0.40 -45.00 23.71
C LEU A 474 0.49 -45.97 24.50
N THR A 475 1.23 -45.46 25.48
CA THR A 475 2.01 -46.24 26.47
C THR A 475 1.13 -46.75 27.64
N GLN A 476 1.70 -47.53 28.56
CA GLN A 476 0.98 -48.02 29.75
C GLN A 476 0.58 -46.87 30.69
N LEU A 477 1.46 -45.89 30.89
CA LEU A 477 1.19 -44.65 31.64
C LEU A 477 0.09 -43.80 30.99
N MET A 478 0.05 -43.72 29.66
CA MET A 478 -1.03 -43.03 28.93
C MET A 478 -2.39 -43.75 29.06
N LEU A 479 -2.39 -45.09 29.04
CA LEU A 479 -3.60 -45.88 29.26
C LEU A 479 -4.14 -45.68 30.68
N ALA A 480 -3.28 -45.80 31.70
CA ALA A 480 -3.65 -45.56 33.09
C ALA A 480 -4.23 -44.15 33.32
N ALA A 481 -3.67 -43.13 32.66
CA ALA A 481 -4.16 -41.75 32.76
C ALA A 481 -5.52 -41.54 32.07
N LYS A 482 -5.76 -42.24 30.95
CA LYS A 482 -7.05 -42.25 30.25
C LYS A 482 -8.13 -43.02 31.03
N GLU A 483 -7.74 -44.12 31.68
CA GLU A 483 -8.60 -44.94 32.55
C GLU A 483 -8.91 -44.25 33.89
N GLY A 484 -8.05 -43.32 34.33
CA GLY A 484 -8.19 -42.64 35.61
C GLY A 484 -7.67 -43.46 36.80
N ASP A 485 -6.69 -44.34 36.60
CA ASP A 485 -5.99 -44.99 37.72
C ASP A 485 -4.77 -44.18 38.17
N LEU A 486 -5.02 -43.24 39.08
CA LEU A 486 -4.00 -42.43 39.75
C LEU A 486 -2.91 -43.27 40.43
N ARG A 487 -3.24 -44.44 40.98
CA ARG A 487 -2.27 -45.32 41.67
C ARG A 487 -1.39 -46.11 40.70
N ARG A 488 -1.87 -46.35 39.47
CA ARG A 488 -1.05 -46.92 38.38
C ARG A 488 -0.22 -45.85 37.70
N CYS A 489 -0.76 -44.65 37.46
CA CYS A 489 0.03 -43.52 36.95
C CYS A 489 1.23 -43.18 37.85
N PHE A 490 1.03 -43.07 39.16
CA PHE A 490 2.12 -42.72 40.09
C PHE A 490 3.20 -43.80 40.12
N ARG A 491 2.83 -45.08 40.28
CA ARG A 491 3.81 -46.19 40.24
C ARG A 491 4.58 -46.30 38.93
N LEU A 492 3.98 -45.96 37.79
CA LEU A 492 4.68 -45.97 36.49
C LEU A 492 5.62 -44.77 36.32
N LEU A 493 5.25 -43.59 36.84
CA LEU A 493 6.14 -42.42 36.90
C LEU A 493 7.31 -42.65 37.87
N GLU A 494 7.05 -43.24 39.04
CA GLU A 494 8.05 -43.64 40.05
C GLU A 494 9.00 -44.72 39.51
N ALA A 495 8.50 -45.62 38.65
CA ALA A 495 9.32 -46.62 37.93
C ALA A 495 10.06 -46.05 36.70
N GLY A 496 9.94 -44.75 36.41
CA GLY A 496 10.67 -44.07 35.34
C GLY A 496 10.07 -44.17 33.93
N GLU A 497 8.79 -44.53 33.77
CA GLU A 497 8.13 -44.45 32.46
C GLU A 497 7.99 -42.98 32.01
N SER A 498 8.50 -42.64 30.83
CA SER A 498 8.64 -41.25 30.40
C SER A 498 7.30 -40.56 30.10
N ALA A 499 7.02 -39.50 30.87
CA ALA A 499 5.82 -38.66 30.74
C ALA A 499 5.77 -37.85 29.43
N ASP A 500 6.92 -37.55 28.84
CA ASP A 500 7.05 -36.67 27.67
C ASP A 500 6.90 -37.41 26.33
N GLU A 501 6.69 -38.73 26.37
CA GLU A 501 6.38 -39.49 25.16
C GLU A 501 5.07 -39.03 24.51
N LYS A 502 4.98 -39.26 23.20
CA LYS A 502 3.85 -38.90 22.35
C LYS A 502 3.27 -40.11 21.63
N THR A 503 1.97 -40.06 21.40
CA THR A 503 1.25 -40.93 20.46
C THR A 503 1.57 -40.56 19.00
N GLN A 504 1.04 -41.33 18.04
CA GLN A 504 1.14 -41.02 16.61
C GLN A 504 0.43 -39.70 16.21
N LEU A 505 -0.43 -39.16 17.08
CA LEU A 505 -1.11 -37.86 16.92
C LEU A 505 -0.46 -36.76 17.79
N GLY A 506 0.76 -36.97 18.28
CA GLY A 506 1.48 -36.00 19.11
C GLY A 506 0.98 -35.85 20.56
N VAL A 507 -0.24 -36.30 20.86
CA VAL A 507 -0.85 -36.28 22.20
C VAL A 507 0.05 -37.02 23.20
N SER A 508 0.36 -36.37 24.33
CA SER A 508 1.17 -36.92 25.44
C SER A 508 0.34 -37.24 26.68
N LEU A 509 0.97 -37.78 27.73
CA LEU A 509 0.35 -38.03 29.05
C LEU A 509 -0.43 -36.81 29.56
N LEU A 510 0.17 -35.62 29.47
CA LEU A 510 -0.35 -34.40 30.07
C LEU A 510 -1.61 -33.90 29.35
N HIS A 511 -1.71 -34.11 28.03
CA HIS A 511 -2.91 -33.82 27.25
C HIS A 511 -4.09 -34.71 27.69
N LEU A 512 -3.85 -36.01 27.86
CA LEU A 512 -4.88 -36.97 28.32
C LEU A 512 -5.33 -36.66 29.75
N ALA A 513 -4.38 -36.43 30.66
CA ALA A 513 -4.64 -36.05 32.05
C ALA A 513 -5.37 -34.70 32.17
N SER A 514 -5.23 -33.82 31.17
CA SER A 514 -5.90 -32.52 31.13
C SER A 514 -7.39 -32.60 30.88
N VAL A 515 -7.88 -33.64 30.20
CA VAL A 515 -9.32 -33.85 29.97
C VAL A 515 -10.08 -34.19 31.26
N ASN A 516 -9.42 -34.67 32.32
CA ASN A 516 -10.10 -35.21 33.51
C ASN A 516 -9.87 -34.39 34.79
N LYS A 517 -10.94 -33.74 35.27
CA LYS A 517 -10.94 -32.64 36.26
C LYS A 517 -10.25 -32.94 37.61
N LYS A 518 -10.20 -34.20 38.03
CA LYS A 518 -9.60 -34.60 39.33
C LYS A 518 -8.18 -35.18 39.20
N TYR A 519 -7.65 -35.33 37.99
CA TYR A 519 -6.49 -36.19 37.73
C TYR A 519 -5.24 -35.41 37.38
N GLY A 520 -5.23 -34.63 36.29
CA GLY A 520 -4.05 -33.85 35.90
C GLY A 520 -3.55 -32.89 36.98
N LEU A 521 -4.45 -32.28 37.76
CA LEU A 521 -4.07 -31.42 38.90
C LEU A 521 -3.35 -32.21 40.01
N ARG A 522 -3.74 -33.48 40.25
CA ARG A 522 -3.09 -34.34 41.24
C ARG A 522 -1.77 -34.89 40.73
N ILE A 523 -1.65 -35.13 39.43
CA ILE A 523 -0.39 -35.52 38.77
C ILE A 523 0.63 -34.37 38.84
N ILE A 524 0.27 -33.14 38.45
CA ILE A 524 1.19 -31.99 38.55
C ILE A 524 1.56 -31.69 40.02
N ARG A 525 0.63 -31.82 40.98
CA ARG A 525 0.95 -31.63 42.41
C ARG A 525 1.90 -32.68 42.98
N HIS A 526 2.05 -33.84 42.35
CA HIS A 526 2.99 -34.89 42.78
C HIS A 526 4.29 -34.87 41.96
N PHE A 527 4.22 -34.46 40.70
CA PHE A 527 5.37 -34.29 39.79
C PHE A 527 5.36 -32.88 39.16
N PRO A 528 5.73 -31.83 39.91
CA PRO A 528 5.66 -30.43 39.43
C PRO A 528 6.48 -30.17 38.17
N GLN A 529 7.57 -30.92 37.96
CA GLN A 529 8.41 -30.86 36.77
C GLN A 529 7.64 -31.07 35.46
N LEU A 530 6.53 -31.82 35.49
CA LEU A 530 5.71 -32.08 34.30
C LEU A 530 4.94 -30.85 33.80
N ALA A 531 4.72 -29.83 34.64
CA ALA A 531 4.02 -28.61 34.19
C ALA A 531 4.82 -27.81 33.15
N TYR A 532 6.14 -27.94 33.15
CA TYR A 532 7.05 -27.16 32.31
C TYR A 532 7.23 -27.74 30.89
N SER A 533 6.77 -28.96 30.58
CA SER A 533 7.00 -29.54 29.25
C SER A 533 6.08 -28.94 28.18
N CYS A 534 6.65 -28.10 27.31
CA CYS A 534 5.97 -27.39 26.21
C CYS A 534 5.64 -28.31 25.01
N LEU A 535 5.07 -29.49 25.31
CA LEU A 535 4.75 -30.50 24.31
C LEU A 535 3.49 -30.13 23.55
N LYS A 536 3.61 -29.99 22.23
CA LYS A 536 2.48 -29.86 21.30
C LYS A 536 2.06 -31.19 20.68
N ASP A 537 0.78 -31.36 20.40
CA ASP A 537 0.25 -32.47 19.61
C ASP A 537 0.42 -32.24 18.09
N ALA A 538 -0.20 -33.08 17.25
CA ALA A 538 -0.07 -33.01 15.79
C ALA A 538 -0.80 -31.82 15.16
N ASP A 539 -1.82 -31.27 15.83
CA ASP A 539 -2.56 -30.08 15.39
C ASP A 539 -1.94 -28.78 15.98
N GLY A 540 -0.91 -28.92 16.81
CA GLY A 540 -0.15 -27.82 17.41
C GLY A 540 -0.65 -27.38 18.78
N GLU A 541 -1.65 -28.07 19.34
CA GLU A 541 -2.21 -27.75 20.65
C GLU A 541 -1.33 -28.26 21.79
N GLU A 542 -1.32 -27.51 22.90
CA GLU A 542 -0.68 -27.89 24.17
C GLU A 542 -1.72 -28.38 25.20
N PRO A 543 -1.31 -29.10 26.28
CA PRO A 543 -2.22 -29.67 27.29
C PRO A 543 -3.19 -28.66 27.92
N VAL A 544 -2.81 -27.38 27.99
CA VAL A 544 -3.68 -26.31 28.47
C VAL A 544 -4.97 -26.17 27.65
N HIS A 545 -4.92 -26.31 26.32
CA HIS A 545 -6.11 -26.20 25.46
C HIS A 545 -7.08 -27.35 25.75
N TYR A 546 -6.55 -28.56 26.01
CA TYR A 546 -7.32 -29.71 26.47
C TYR A 546 -7.94 -29.47 27.85
N ALA A 547 -7.20 -28.85 28.79
CA ALA A 547 -7.71 -28.50 30.11
C ALA A 547 -8.83 -27.46 30.05
N VAL A 548 -8.67 -26.42 29.22
CA VAL A 548 -9.69 -25.40 28.94
C VAL A 548 -10.94 -26.03 28.33
N ARG A 549 -10.78 -26.81 27.26
CA ARG A 549 -11.87 -27.47 26.53
C ARG A 549 -12.67 -28.45 27.41
N ALA A 550 -12.02 -29.10 28.36
CA ALA A 550 -12.68 -29.97 29.35
C ALA A 550 -13.29 -29.21 30.54
N GLY A 551 -13.06 -27.89 30.67
CA GLY A 551 -13.42 -27.10 31.85
C GLY A 551 -12.69 -27.57 33.12
N ASN A 552 -11.44 -28.00 32.97
CA ASN A 552 -10.52 -28.42 34.02
C ASN A 552 -9.66 -27.23 34.46
N PHE A 553 -10.33 -26.23 35.01
CA PHE A 553 -9.80 -24.87 35.09
C PHE A 553 -8.64 -24.71 36.09
N ASP A 554 -8.69 -25.38 37.24
CA ASP A 554 -7.59 -25.34 38.24
C ASP A 554 -6.28 -25.88 37.64
N LEU A 555 -6.38 -26.89 36.78
CA LEU A 555 -5.25 -27.42 36.05
C LEU A 555 -4.75 -26.46 34.95
N ALA A 556 -5.66 -25.84 34.20
CA ALA A 556 -5.29 -24.82 33.20
C ALA A 556 -4.55 -23.62 33.85
N LEU A 557 -5.02 -23.16 35.01
CA LEU A 557 -4.33 -22.15 35.82
C LEU A 557 -2.95 -22.63 36.29
N THR A 558 -2.84 -23.89 36.74
CA THR A 558 -1.56 -24.46 37.21
C THR A 558 -0.55 -24.60 36.07
N LEU A 559 -0.96 -25.12 34.91
CA LEU A 559 -0.14 -25.32 33.72
C LEU A 559 0.44 -24.01 33.15
N LEU A 560 -0.32 -22.92 33.20
CA LEU A 560 0.13 -21.61 32.73
C LEU A 560 0.85 -20.80 33.81
N GLY A 561 0.44 -20.95 35.07
CA GLY A 561 1.02 -20.25 36.22
C GLY A 561 2.48 -20.63 36.50
N THR A 562 2.90 -21.84 36.12
CA THR A 562 4.32 -22.25 36.18
C THR A 562 5.16 -21.75 35.01
N ARG A 563 4.55 -21.19 33.95
CA ARG A 563 5.25 -20.77 32.71
C ARG A 563 5.32 -19.26 32.54
N ASN A 564 4.21 -18.57 32.78
CA ASN A 564 4.08 -17.14 32.50
C ASN A 564 4.18 -16.32 33.79
N ASN A 565 5.34 -15.67 34.00
CA ASN A 565 5.64 -14.81 35.15
C ASN A 565 4.57 -13.71 35.36
N GLY A 566 3.56 -14.01 36.18
CA GLY A 566 2.53 -13.08 36.64
C GLY A 566 1.42 -12.72 35.63
N ASN A 567 1.70 -12.70 34.32
CA ASN A 567 0.81 -12.10 33.30
C ASN A 567 -0.26 -13.02 32.70
N LEU A 568 -0.75 -13.97 33.50
CA LEU A 568 -1.77 -14.95 33.13
C LEU A 568 -3.09 -14.34 32.62
N LEU A 569 -3.54 -13.23 33.23
CA LEU A 569 -4.78 -12.54 32.84
C LEU A 569 -4.67 -11.91 31.44
N HIS A 570 -3.52 -11.32 31.11
CA HIS A 570 -3.27 -10.70 29.80
C HIS A 570 -3.43 -11.71 28.66
N TYR A 571 -2.88 -12.91 28.82
CA TYR A 571 -2.99 -14.00 27.85
C TYR A 571 -4.46 -14.43 27.60
N PHE A 572 -5.26 -14.61 28.66
CA PHE A 572 -6.67 -14.98 28.51
C PHE A 572 -7.54 -13.87 27.90
N VAL A 573 -7.13 -12.61 28.04
CA VAL A 573 -7.76 -11.48 27.36
C VAL A 573 -7.43 -11.50 25.86
N THR A 574 -6.17 -11.75 25.47
CA THR A 574 -5.79 -11.88 24.05
C THR A 574 -6.40 -13.11 23.37
N ASP A 575 -6.60 -14.20 24.11
CA ASP A 575 -7.36 -15.39 23.68
C ASP A 575 -8.89 -15.15 23.63
N ASN A 576 -9.35 -13.97 24.04
CA ASN A 576 -10.77 -13.56 24.07
C ASN A 576 -11.67 -14.50 24.91
N CYS A 577 -11.10 -15.23 25.87
CA CYS A 577 -11.82 -16.25 26.63
C CYS A 577 -12.35 -15.69 27.97
N LEU A 578 -13.54 -15.08 27.91
CA LEU A 578 -14.18 -14.40 29.05
C LEU A 578 -14.28 -15.28 30.32
N ASP A 579 -14.46 -16.59 30.20
CA ASP A 579 -14.58 -17.45 31.38
C ASP A 579 -13.23 -17.78 32.03
N LEU A 580 -12.13 -17.81 31.27
CA LEU A 580 -10.78 -17.89 31.83
C LEU A 580 -10.34 -16.54 32.45
N VAL A 581 -10.76 -15.42 31.86
CA VAL A 581 -10.62 -14.07 32.44
C VAL A 581 -11.34 -13.99 33.79
N LYS A 582 -12.62 -14.39 33.87
CA LYS A 582 -13.38 -14.44 35.13
C LYS A 582 -12.70 -15.34 36.18
N LEU A 583 -12.21 -16.51 35.76
CA LEU A 583 -11.73 -17.55 36.67
C LEU A 583 -10.31 -17.29 37.18
N SER A 584 -9.41 -16.78 36.35
CA SER A 584 -8.07 -16.35 36.80
C SER A 584 -8.16 -15.25 37.87
N HIS A 585 -9.03 -14.26 37.69
CA HIS A 585 -9.30 -13.24 38.71
C HIS A 585 -9.95 -13.77 40.00
N ARG A 586 -10.77 -14.85 39.92
CA ARG A 586 -11.27 -15.53 41.13
C ARG A 586 -10.14 -16.17 41.94
N HIS A 587 -9.09 -16.65 41.27
CA HIS A 587 -7.93 -17.29 41.91
C HIS A 587 -6.92 -16.27 42.45
N ASP A 588 -6.53 -15.25 41.67
CA ASP A 588 -5.74 -14.11 42.16
C ASP A 588 -6.37 -12.78 41.70
N LYS A 589 -6.94 -12.05 42.67
CA LYS A 589 -7.56 -10.74 42.42
C LYS A 589 -6.53 -9.68 41.98
N ASN A 590 -5.25 -9.86 42.32
CA ASN A 590 -4.19 -8.90 42.02
C ASN A 590 -3.75 -8.93 40.55
N LEU A 591 -4.10 -9.98 39.79
CA LEU A 591 -3.82 -10.04 38.34
C LEU A 591 -4.36 -8.83 37.59
N ILE A 592 -5.48 -8.27 38.04
CA ILE A 592 -6.10 -7.06 37.48
C ILE A 592 -5.21 -5.81 37.56
N ARG A 593 -4.27 -5.77 38.51
CA ARG A 593 -3.34 -4.64 38.72
C ARG A 593 -1.98 -4.83 38.05
N LYS A 594 -1.74 -5.99 37.42
CA LYS A 594 -0.48 -6.26 36.72
C LYS A 594 -0.49 -5.58 35.34
N VAL A 595 0.69 -5.38 34.80
CA VAL A 595 0.92 -4.88 33.44
C VAL A 595 1.92 -5.78 32.71
N ASP A 596 1.87 -5.75 31.38
CA ASP A 596 2.89 -6.38 30.52
C ASP A 596 4.18 -5.53 30.44
N PRO A 597 5.24 -5.99 29.73
CA PRO A 597 6.50 -5.25 29.62
C PRO A 597 6.35 -3.87 28.94
N GLU A 598 5.29 -3.66 28.16
CA GLU A 598 4.94 -2.39 27.53
C GLU A 598 4.07 -1.50 28.45
N GLY A 599 3.86 -1.93 29.70
CA GLY A 599 3.02 -1.25 30.70
C GLY A 599 1.53 -1.29 30.40
N ARG A 600 1.08 -2.09 29.43
CA ARG A 600 -0.34 -2.24 29.11
C ARG A 600 -0.97 -3.12 30.19
N ASN A 601 -2.12 -2.70 30.71
CA ASN A 601 -2.94 -3.54 31.57
C ASN A 601 -3.94 -4.38 30.74
N ALA A 602 -4.67 -5.26 31.40
CA ALA A 602 -5.67 -6.14 30.79
C ALA A 602 -6.73 -5.39 29.94
N LEU A 603 -7.07 -4.13 30.26
CA LEU A 603 -8.06 -3.38 29.49
C LEU A 603 -7.51 -2.85 28.15
N HIS A 604 -6.22 -2.50 28.07
CA HIS A 604 -5.60 -2.10 26.80
C HIS A 604 -5.62 -3.27 25.80
N LEU A 605 -5.24 -4.47 26.26
CA LEU A 605 -5.29 -5.69 25.43
C LEU A 605 -6.73 -6.10 25.10
N ALA A 606 -7.68 -5.89 26.03
CA ALA A 606 -9.09 -6.16 25.76
C ALA A 606 -9.65 -5.23 24.70
N ALA A 607 -9.29 -3.94 24.76
CA ALA A 607 -9.67 -2.97 23.75
C ALA A 607 -9.10 -3.34 22.38
N GLU A 608 -7.84 -3.82 22.31
CA GLU A 608 -7.16 -4.19 21.06
C GLU A 608 -7.69 -5.50 20.44
N HIS A 609 -7.96 -6.54 21.24
CA HIS A 609 -8.15 -7.90 20.73
C HIS A 609 -9.48 -8.58 21.12
N ALA A 610 -10.21 -8.10 22.13
CA ALA A 610 -11.28 -8.86 22.77
C ALA A 610 -12.72 -8.42 22.43
N ASP A 611 -13.69 -9.21 22.90
CA ASP A 611 -15.13 -8.93 22.90
C ASP A 611 -15.47 -7.79 23.89
N PRO A 612 -16.37 -6.86 23.52
CA PRO A 612 -17.06 -5.92 24.42
C PRO A 612 -17.27 -6.38 25.87
N LYS A 613 -17.73 -7.62 26.08
CA LYS A 613 -18.03 -8.21 27.38
C LYS A 613 -16.81 -8.36 28.28
N ILE A 614 -15.61 -8.51 27.72
CA ILE A 614 -14.35 -8.55 28.48
C ILE A 614 -13.98 -7.13 28.92
N CYS A 615 -14.14 -6.13 28.05
CA CYS A 615 -13.90 -4.72 28.41
C CYS A 615 -14.84 -4.25 29.54
N ASP A 616 -16.14 -4.48 29.39
CA ASP A 616 -17.16 -4.18 30.40
C ASP A 616 -16.88 -4.88 31.73
N TRP A 617 -16.61 -6.19 31.69
CA TRP A 617 -16.33 -6.97 32.90
C TRP A 617 -15.05 -6.52 33.62
N LEU A 618 -14.00 -6.13 32.89
CA LEU A 618 -12.74 -5.62 33.45
C LEU A 618 -12.93 -4.26 34.15
N ILE A 619 -13.67 -3.34 33.55
CA ILE A 619 -13.96 -2.02 34.15
C ILE A 619 -14.90 -2.17 35.36
N CYS A 620 -15.92 -3.03 35.27
CA CYS A 620 -16.77 -3.42 36.42
C CYS A 620 -16.01 -4.13 37.56
N ARG A 621 -14.71 -4.40 37.41
CA ARG A 621 -13.83 -4.98 38.44
C ARG A 621 -12.76 -4.00 38.93
N GLY A 622 -12.87 -2.72 38.59
CA GLY A 622 -12.03 -1.66 39.11
C GLY A 622 -10.71 -1.46 38.39
N ILE A 623 -10.62 -1.82 37.10
CA ILE A 623 -9.58 -1.28 36.23
C ILE A 623 -10.00 0.14 35.84
N ASP A 624 -9.13 1.11 36.11
CA ASP A 624 -9.31 2.49 35.67
C ASP A 624 -9.20 2.58 34.13
N PRO A 625 -10.26 2.96 33.39
CA PRO A 625 -10.20 3.10 31.95
C PRO A 625 -9.32 4.27 31.47
N LYS A 626 -8.86 5.14 32.39
CA LYS A 626 -7.92 6.25 32.13
C LYS A 626 -6.46 5.86 32.32
N SER A 627 -6.18 4.61 32.69
CA SER A 627 -4.83 4.06 32.74
C SER A 627 -4.08 4.26 31.42
N LEU A 628 -2.77 4.48 31.50
CA LEU A 628 -1.88 4.67 30.35
C LEU A 628 -0.83 3.56 30.29
N SER A 629 -0.42 3.16 29.09
CA SER A 629 0.77 2.31 28.85
C SER A 629 2.09 3.07 29.02
N VAL A 630 3.25 2.40 28.85
CA VAL A 630 4.57 3.08 28.77
C VAL A 630 4.61 4.06 27.59
N GLU A 631 3.94 3.73 26.48
CA GLU A 631 3.75 4.64 25.34
C GLU A 631 2.72 5.76 25.61
N ARG A 632 2.35 6.01 26.87
CA ARG A 632 1.29 6.94 27.31
C ARG A 632 -0.04 6.78 26.56
N ALA A 633 -0.29 5.63 25.96
CA ALA A 633 -1.47 5.38 25.15
C ALA A 633 -2.65 5.01 26.06
N THR A 634 -3.83 5.56 25.79
CA THR A 634 -5.10 5.17 26.44
C THR A 634 -5.70 3.93 25.79
N ALA A 635 -6.62 3.24 26.48
CA ALA A 635 -7.38 2.13 25.90
C ALA A 635 -8.11 2.48 24.58
N LEU A 636 -8.45 3.75 24.33
CA LEU A 636 -9.02 4.20 23.06
C LEU A 636 -8.05 4.05 21.85
N HIS A 637 -6.74 4.28 22.04
CA HIS A 637 -5.75 4.05 20.98
C HIS A 637 -5.69 2.58 20.57
N HIS A 638 -5.82 1.69 21.54
CA HIS A 638 -5.85 0.25 21.35
C HIS A 638 -7.19 -0.19 20.71
N ALA A 639 -8.32 0.39 21.12
CA ALA A 639 -9.63 0.13 20.54
C ALA A 639 -9.71 0.41 19.02
N VAL A 640 -8.95 1.40 18.52
CA VAL A 640 -8.84 1.71 17.08
C VAL A 640 -8.16 0.57 16.29
N ARG A 641 -7.26 -0.19 16.89
CA ARG A 641 -6.57 -1.31 16.22
C ARG A 641 -7.45 -2.54 16.08
N ASN A 642 -8.42 -2.75 16.98
CA ASN A 642 -9.39 -3.85 16.96
C ASN A 642 -10.10 -4.03 15.61
N GLU A 643 -10.27 -5.27 15.18
CA GLU A 643 -10.81 -5.64 13.87
C GLU A 643 -12.31 -5.93 13.87
N ARG A 644 -12.90 -6.28 15.03
CA ARG A 644 -14.25 -6.86 15.11
C ARG A 644 -15.27 -5.95 15.78
N HIS A 645 -14.90 -5.28 16.87
CA HIS A 645 -15.84 -4.63 17.78
C HIS A 645 -15.45 -3.19 18.17
N ALA A 646 -14.43 -2.62 17.51
CA ALA A 646 -13.89 -1.29 17.76
C ALA A 646 -14.94 -0.19 17.99
N LYS A 647 -15.98 -0.11 17.14
CA LYS A 647 -17.05 0.91 17.26
C LYS A 647 -17.77 0.87 18.61
N TRP A 648 -18.07 -0.33 19.13
CA TRP A 648 -18.72 -0.48 20.42
C TRP A 648 -17.75 -0.12 21.56
N ILE A 649 -16.51 -0.60 21.47
CA ILE A 649 -15.48 -0.38 22.51
C ILE A 649 -15.14 1.12 22.64
N ILE A 650 -15.01 1.83 21.52
CA ILE A 650 -14.80 3.30 21.49
C ILE A 650 -15.96 4.02 22.20
N ARG A 651 -17.21 3.76 21.79
CA ARG A 651 -18.40 4.37 22.41
C ARG A 651 -18.50 4.06 23.90
N TYR A 652 -18.25 2.82 24.30
CA TYR A 652 -18.31 2.40 25.71
C TYR A 652 -17.23 3.09 26.55
N LEU A 653 -15.97 3.09 26.09
CA LEU A 653 -14.85 3.76 26.79
C LEU A 653 -15.08 5.28 26.91
N ALA A 654 -15.68 5.93 25.91
CA ALA A 654 -16.01 7.35 25.98
C ALA A 654 -16.98 7.68 27.15
N THR A 655 -17.92 6.79 27.49
CA THR A 655 -18.85 7.01 28.63
C THR A 655 -18.13 7.15 29.97
N TRP A 656 -16.94 6.56 30.12
CA TRP A 656 -16.14 6.60 31.36
C TRP A 656 -15.28 7.87 31.52
N LYS A 657 -15.51 8.89 30.68
CA LYS A 657 -14.72 10.14 30.64
C LYS A 657 -13.23 9.88 30.44
N VAL A 658 -12.90 8.89 29.61
CA VAL A 658 -11.54 8.72 29.06
C VAL A 658 -11.28 9.90 28.12
N ASP A 659 -10.07 10.45 28.16
CA ASP A 659 -9.67 11.51 27.25
C ASP A 659 -9.60 10.97 25.80
N VAL A 660 -10.48 11.52 24.95
CA VAL A 660 -10.65 11.13 23.55
C VAL A 660 -9.58 11.71 22.63
N ASP A 661 -8.90 12.78 23.06
CA ASP A 661 -7.84 13.48 22.33
C ASP A 661 -6.46 13.35 23.03
N ALA A 662 -6.37 12.43 23.99
CA ALA A 662 -5.11 12.04 24.64
C ALA A 662 -4.02 11.77 23.59
N ARG A 663 -2.81 12.32 23.77
CA ARG A 663 -1.72 12.18 22.82
C ARG A 663 -0.62 11.22 23.29
N THR A 664 -0.28 10.28 22.41
CA THR A 664 0.95 9.47 22.52
C THR A 664 2.23 10.33 22.45
N PRO A 665 3.41 9.82 22.85
CA PRO A 665 4.70 10.49 22.66
C PRO A 665 5.05 10.79 21.20
N ALA A 666 4.44 10.07 20.25
CA ALA A 666 4.52 10.37 18.81
C ALA A 666 3.64 11.56 18.39
N GLY A 667 2.90 12.17 19.32
CA GLY A 667 1.99 13.29 19.11
C GLY A 667 0.58 12.90 18.62
N HIS A 668 0.35 11.63 18.30
CA HIS A 668 -0.91 11.18 17.71
C HIS A 668 -2.03 11.00 18.75
N THR A 669 -3.23 11.45 18.39
CA THR A 669 -4.52 11.17 19.06
C THR A 669 -5.14 9.86 18.54
N PRO A 670 -6.19 9.29 19.19
CA PRO A 670 -6.96 8.17 18.65
C PRO A 670 -7.55 8.46 17.26
N LEU A 671 -8.00 9.69 17.00
CA LEU A 671 -8.55 10.11 15.71
C LEU A 671 -7.48 10.09 14.62
N GLN A 672 -6.31 10.69 14.88
CA GLN A 672 -5.17 10.63 13.97
C GLN A 672 -4.70 9.18 13.72
N LEU A 673 -4.77 8.31 14.74
CA LEU A 673 -4.43 6.89 14.60
C LEU A 673 -5.45 6.13 13.73
N ALA A 674 -6.75 6.44 13.82
CA ALA A 674 -7.78 5.86 12.95
C ALA A 674 -7.56 6.25 11.48
N LEU A 675 -7.17 7.50 11.24
CA LEU A 675 -6.86 8.03 9.90
C LEU A 675 -5.53 7.48 9.35
N LEU A 676 -4.52 7.23 10.19
CA LEU A 676 -3.29 6.50 9.83
C LEU A 676 -3.58 5.06 9.34
N LEU A 677 -4.58 4.41 9.93
CA LEU A 677 -5.01 3.04 9.60
C LEU A 677 -6.14 2.99 8.55
N GLU A 678 -6.54 4.14 7.99
CA GLU A 678 -7.62 4.29 6.99
C GLU A 678 -8.98 3.74 7.43
N LYS A 679 -9.17 3.58 8.75
CA LYS A 679 -10.43 3.21 9.39
C LYS A 679 -11.32 4.45 9.57
N THR A 680 -11.75 5.04 8.45
CA THR A 680 -12.63 6.22 8.40
C THR A 680 -13.93 6.00 9.20
N ASP A 681 -14.47 4.78 9.14
CA ASP A 681 -15.57 4.29 9.97
C ASP A 681 -15.36 4.44 11.49
N LEU A 682 -14.13 4.40 11.98
CA LEU A 682 -13.80 4.62 13.40
C LEU A 682 -13.45 6.08 13.68
N ALA A 683 -12.88 6.79 12.71
CA ALA A 683 -12.68 8.24 12.79
C ALA A 683 -14.03 8.96 12.98
N GLN A 684 -15.07 8.55 12.25
CA GLN A 684 -16.43 9.06 12.45
C GLN A 684 -16.97 8.77 13.86
N GLU A 685 -16.77 7.56 14.41
CA GLU A 685 -17.23 7.24 15.75
C GLU A 685 -16.48 8.01 16.84
N LEU A 686 -15.19 8.32 16.65
CA LEU A 686 -14.42 9.16 17.56
C LEU A 686 -14.91 10.62 17.54
N LEU A 687 -15.21 11.16 16.36
CA LEU A 687 -15.86 12.48 16.22
C LEU A 687 -17.25 12.50 16.87
N ASN A 688 -18.05 11.43 16.71
CA ASN A 688 -19.33 11.26 17.40
C ASN A 688 -19.17 11.19 18.94
N CYS A 689 -18.01 10.74 19.43
CA CYS A 689 -17.66 10.71 20.85
C CYS A 689 -17.01 12.02 21.35
N GLY A 690 -16.91 13.05 20.51
CA GLY A 690 -16.44 14.38 20.88
C GLY A 690 -14.94 14.66 20.66
N ALA A 691 -14.22 13.85 19.88
CA ALA A 691 -12.82 14.11 19.55
C ALA A 691 -12.64 15.38 18.70
N GLU A 692 -11.52 16.10 18.88
CA GLU A 692 -11.25 17.38 18.22
C GLU A 692 -10.93 17.22 16.73
N PHE A 693 -11.65 17.96 15.88
CA PHE A 693 -11.39 18.02 14.44
C PHE A 693 -10.29 19.07 14.13
N GLU A 694 -9.03 18.65 14.22
CA GLU A 694 -7.87 19.53 14.09
C GLU A 694 -7.77 20.28 12.73
N GLU A 695 -7.30 21.52 12.76
CA GLU A 695 -7.22 22.42 11.59
C GLU A 695 -6.32 21.95 10.43
N ASN A 696 -5.44 20.96 10.63
CA ASN A 696 -4.47 20.50 9.62
C ASN A 696 -4.58 18.99 9.33
N LEU A 697 -5.70 18.37 9.70
CA LEU A 697 -5.95 16.93 9.61
C LEU A 697 -5.85 16.39 8.16
N LEU A 698 -6.18 17.23 7.16
CA LEU A 698 -5.99 16.88 5.75
C LEU A 698 -4.50 16.80 5.39
N LEU A 699 -3.70 17.79 5.79
CA LEU A 699 -2.26 17.82 5.52
C LEU A 699 -1.54 16.64 6.20
N PHE A 700 -1.98 16.25 7.39
CA PHE A 700 -1.53 15.04 8.08
C PHE A 700 -1.77 13.78 7.23
N CYS A 701 -3.00 13.58 6.73
CA CYS A 701 -3.36 12.44 5.88
C CYS A 701 -2.58 12.42 4.56
N VAL A 702 -2.44 13.58 3.91
CA VAL A 702 -1.70 13.74 2.65
C VAL A 702 -0.21 13.46 2.85
N GLU A 703 0.41 13.92 3.95
CA GLU A 703 1.82 13.64 4.25
C GLU A 703 2.10 12.14 4.41
N ARG A 704 1.14 11.40 4.97
CA ARG A 704 1.19 9.96 5.22
C ARG A 704 0.67 9.12 4.04
N ASN A 705 0.29 9.77 2.94
CA ASN A 705 -0.33 9.16 1.75
C ASN A 705 -1.56 8.29 2.06
N LYS A 706 -2.49 8.84 2.85
CA LYS A 706 -3.71 8.16 3.33
C LYS A 706 -4.93 8.71 2.60
N ILE A 707 -5.30 8.10 1.47
CA ILE A 707 -6.23 8.72 0.52
C ILE A 707 -7.70 8.58 0.94
N GLU A 708 -8.11 7.45 1.52
CA GLU A 708 -9.48 7.31 2.03
C GLU A 708 -9.68 8.23 3.26
N SER A 709 -8.65 8.38 4.09
CA SER A 709 -8.65 9.33 5.20
C SER A 709 -8.66 10.78 4.75
N ALA A 710 -7.91 11.14 3.70
CA ALA A 710 -7.93 12.49 3.13
C ALA A 710 -9.30 12.82 2.49
N ARG A 711 -9.90 11.86 1.77
CA ARG A 711 -11.27 11.95 1.23
C ARG A 711 -12.29 12.15 2.36
N PHE A 712 -12.20 11.37 3.45
CA PHE A 712 -13.07 11.53 4.62
C PHE A 712 -12.93 12.91 5.27
N VAL A 713 -11.71 13.38 5.55
CA VAL A 713 -11.48 14.70 6.15
C VAL A 713 -12.01 15.83 5.28
N HIS A 714 -11.87 15.75 3.95
CA HIS A 714 -12.45 16.71 3.01
C HIS A 714 -13.99 16.73 3.05
N ILE A 715 -14.65 15.57 3.18
CA ILE A 715 -16.12 15.47 3.30
C ILE A 715 -16.61 16.09 4.62
N MET A 716 -15.81 16.02 5.69
CA MET A 716 -16.16 16.59 7.00
C MET A 716 -15.91 18.10 7.11
N ASP A 717 -14.84 18.62 6.51
CA ASP A 717 -14.60 20.07 6.39
C ASP A 717 -13.84 20.43 5.10
N GLU A 718 -14.54 21.05 4.16
CA GLU A 718 -13.97 21.56 2.91
C GLU A 718 -12.90 22.66 3.14
N LYS A 719 -12.97 23.41 4.26
CA LYS A 719 -12.03 24.51 4.54
C LYS A 719 -10.59 24.01 4.70
N GLN A 720 -10.40 22.75 5.07
CA GLN A 720 -9.10 22.07 5.11
C GLN A 720 -8.34 22.17 3.77
N LEU A 721 -9.04 22.21 2.62
CA LEU A 721 -8.42 22.33 1.29
C LEU A 721 -7.58 23.61 1.13
N LYS A 722 -7.89 24.67 1.90
CA LYS A 722 -7.21 25.99 1.86
C LYS A 722 -6.07 26.12 2.86
N LYS A 723 -5.89 25.15 3.76
CA LYS A 723 -4.86 25.16 4.80
C LYS A 723 -3.46 24.93 4.20
N ARG A 724 -2.44 25.43 4.89
CA ARG A 724 -1.03 25.38 4.49
C ARG A 724 -0.15 25.00 5.67
N ASP A 725 0.91 24.25 5.41
CA ASP A 725 1.88 23.87 6.45
C ASP A 725 2.80 25.04 6.84
N SER A 726 3.70 24.80 7.80
CA SER A 726 4.71 25.77 8.26
C SER A 726 5.75 26.18 7.20
N ARG A 727 5.72 25.58 6.00
CA ARG A 727 6.50 25.97 4.81
C ARG A 727 5.63 26.66 3.75
N GLY A 728 4.37 26.99 4.08
CA GLY A 728 3.41 27.60 3.15
C GLY A 728 2.92 26.67 2.03
N ARG A 729 3.18 25.36 2.12
CA ARG A 729 2.72 24.34 1.15
C ARG A 729 1.26 23.99 1.40
N ASN A 730 0.42 23.99 0.36
CA ASN A 730 -0.90 23.37 0.42
C ASN A 730 -0.81 21.86 0.18
N ALA A 731 -1.95 21.15 0.27
CA ALA A 731 -2.02 19.70 0.12
C ALA A 731 -1.35 19.16 -1.17
N VAL A 732 -1.56 19.82 -2.32
CA VAL A 732 -0.98 19.37 -3.60
C VAL A 732 0.55 19.43 -3.61
N HIS A 733 1.15 20.45 -3.00
CA HIS A 733 2.60 20.55 -2.86
C HIS A 733 3.17 19.41 -2.00
N VAL A 734 2.49 19.04 -0.91
CA VAL A 734 2.89 17.92 -0.05
C VAL A 734 2.72 16.58 -0.78
N ALA A 735 1.58 16.35 -1.45
CA ALA A 735 1.33 15.14 -2.25
C ALA A 735 2.37 14.96 -3.37
N ALA A 736 2.79 16.05 -4.01
CA ALA A 736 3.81 16.08 -5.05
C ALA A 736 5.21 15.73 -4.50
N GLU A 737 5.59 16.26 -3.33
CA GLU A 737 6.85 15.89 -2.64
C GLU A 737 6.88 14.41 -2.25
N LYS A 738 5.73 13.84 -1.85
CA LYS A 738 5.58 12.41 -1.55
C LYS A 738 5.44 11.53 -2.82
N ALA A 739 5.38 12.14 -4.01
CA ALA A 739 5.17 11.50 -5.32
C ALA A 739 3.91 10.63 -5.45
N SER A 740 2.86 10.90 -4.67
CA SER A 740 1.60 10.18 -4.78
C SER A 740 0.75 10.72 -5.94
N ARG A 741 0.60 9.92 -7.00
CA ARG A 741 -0.17 10.31 -8.18
C ARG A 741 -1.67 10.35 -7.91
N GLU A 742 -2.26 9.30 -7.33
CA GLU A 742 -3.71 9.25 -7.05
C GLU A 742 -4.14 10.38 -6.11
N MET A 743 -3.32 10.70 -5.10
CA MET A 743 -3.56 11.83 -4.19
C MET A 743 -3.51 13.17 -4.95
N CYS A 744 -2.54 13.38 -5.85
CA CYS A 744 -2.48 14.59 -6.67
C CYS A 744 -3.68 14.69 -7.63
N GLU A 745 -4.07 13.60 -8.28
CA GLU A 745 -5.23 13.56 -9.18
C GLU A 745 -6.53 13.88 -8.45
N TRP A 746 -6.75 13.29 -7.26
CA TRP A 746 -7.90 13.59 -6.43
C TRP A 746 -7.89 15.04 -5.90
N LEU A 747 -6.76 15.55 -5.41
CA LEU A 747 -6.65 16.93 -4.91
C LEU A 747 -6.90 17.98 -6.02
N VAL A 748 -6.53 17.67 -7.27
CA VAL A 748 -6.87 18.50 -8.44
C VAL A 748 -8.37 18.43 -8.75
N GLN A 749 -8.99 17.24 -8.67
CA GLN A 749 -10.43 17.06 -8.91
C GLN A 749 -11.31 17.80 -7.89
N VAL A 750 -10.92 17.85 -6.61
CA VAL A 750 -11.64 18.62 -5.57
C VAL A 750 -11.26 20.11 -5.53
N GLY A 751 -10.56 20.62 -6.54
CA GLY A 751 -10.36 22.07 -6.73
C GLY A 751 -9.32 22.73 -5.82
N VAL A 752 -8.34 21.99 -5.28
CA VAL A 752 -7.23 22.62 -4.55
C VAL A 752 -6.42 23.51 -5.49
N GLU A 753 -6.01 24.69 -5.02
CA GLU A 753 -5.24 25.68 -5.77
C GLU A 753 -3.87 25.14 -6.23
N VAL A 754 -3.82 24.49 -7.40
CA VAL A 754 -2.60 23.90 -7.98
C VAL A 754 -1.59 24.97 -8.41
N THR A 755 -2.09 26.15 -8.79
CA THR A 755 -1.31 27.33 -9.21
C THR A 755 -0.67 28.09 -8.05
N ALA A 756 -1.02 27.74 -6.81
CA ALA A 756 -0.41 28.29 -5.61
C ALA A 756 1.11 28.18 -5.68
N LEU A 757 1.80 29.17 -5.11
CA LEU A 757 3.23 29.07 -4.82
C LEU A 757 3.41 28.75 -3.33
N SER A 758 4.47 28.02 -2.99
CA SER A 758 4.75 27.58 -1.63
C SER A 758 5.92 28.34 -1.00
N GLY A 759 5.71 28.83 0.22
CA GLY A 759 6.75 29.41 1.08
C GLY A 759 7.41 30.67 0.53
N GLU A 760 8.43 31.14 1.23
CA GLU A 760 9.22 32.32 0.86
C GLU A 760 9.84 32.17 -0.54
N ARG A 761 10.37 30.98 -0.85
CA ARG A 761 10.96 30.66 -2.16
C ARG A 761 9.98 30.73 -3.34
N LYS A 762 8.66 30.81 -3.10
CA LYS A 762 7.59 30.83 -4.11
C LYS A 762 7.69 29.70 -5.14
N SER A 763 8.13 28.52 -4.71
CA SER A 763 8.26 27.33 -5.55
C SER A 763 6.87 26.80 -5.93
N CYS A 764 6.64 26.46 -7.20
CA CYS A 764 5.39 25.79 -7.64
C CYS A 764 5.49 24.25 -7.53
N VAL A 765 4.35 23.56 -7.64
CA VAL A 765 4.21 22.09 -7.51
C VAL A 765 5.31 21.24 -8.20
N LEU A 766 5.75 21.59 -9.41
CA LEU A 766 6.79 20.83 -10.13
C LEU A 766 8.16 20.82 -9.41
N HIS A 767 8.48 21.86 -8.62
CA HIS A 767 9.70 21.89 -7.80
C HIS A 767 9.65 20.83 -6.70
N HIS A 768 8.46 20.56 -6.15
CA HIS A 768 8.24 19.53 -5.11
C HIS A 768 8.26 18.13 -5.70
N VAL A 769 7.77 17.93 -6.93
CA VAL A 769 8.04 16.69 -7.69
C VAL A 769 9.56 16.46 -7.85
N GLY A 770 10.33 17.54 -8.05
CA GLY A 770 11.79 17.52 -8.06
C GLY A 770 12.45 17.21 -6.71
N LEU A 771 11.74 17.31 -5.58
CA LEU A 771 12.28 16.95 -4.25
C LEU A 771 12.17 15.46 -3.94
N ASN A 772 11.37 14.69 -4.68
CA ASN A 772 11.16 13.27 -4.36
C ASN A 772 12.42 12.44 -4.64
N LYS A 773 12.69 11.45 -3.77
CA LYS A 773 13.90 10.62 -3.80
C LYS A 773 13.81 9.33 -4.61
N GLN A 774 12.61 8.87 -4.99
CA GLN A 774 12.37 7.52 -5.51
C GLN A 774 11.45 7.48 -6.74
N HIS A 775 10.39 8.30 -6.76
CA HIS A 775 9.33 8.27 -7.75
C HIS A 775 9.03 9.69 -8.26
N GLY A 776 8.10 9.83 -9.22
CA GLY A 776 7.67 11.13 -9.73
C GLY A 776 7.63 11.27 -11.26
N LYS A 777 8.17 10.33 -12.06
CA LYS A 777 8.01 10.35 -13.53
C LYS A 777 6.54 10.53 -13.94
N SER A 778 5.64 9.77 -13.29
CA SER A 778 4.19 9.83 -13.50
C SER A 778 3.53 11.17 -13.11
N LEU A 779 4.11 11.92 -12.17
CA LEU A 779 3.66 13.27 -11.79
C LEU A 779 4.19 14.36 -12.72
N VAL A 780 5.44 14.25 -13.20
CA VAL A 780 5.94 15.17 -14.24
C VAL A 780 5.06 15.06 -15.49
N ARG A 781 4.66 13.84 -15.89
CA ARG A 781 3.69 13.62 -16.98
C ARG A 781 2.34 14.26 -16.70
N PHE A 782 1.80 14.08 -15.49
CA PHE A 782 0.49 14.62 -15.08
C PHE A 782 0.47 16.16 -15.07
N PHE A 783 1.39 16.80 -14.35
CA PHE A 783 1.40 18.27 -14.27
C PHE A 783 1.81 18.94 -15.58
N THR A 784 2.68 18.34 -16.41
CA THR A 784 2.95 18.89 -17.76
C THR A 784 1.77 18.73 -18.71
N PHE A 785 0.97 17.67 -18.59
CA PHE A 785 -0.30 17.53 -19.31
C PHE A 785 -1.32 18.59 -18.86
N LEU A 786 -1.35 18.95 -17.57
CA LEU A 786 -2.10 20.10 -17.04
C LEU A 786 -1.46 21.47 -17.36
N GLY A 787 -0.49 21.55 -18.28
CA GLY A 787 0.10 22.81 -18.75
C GLY A 787 1.16 23.44 -17.83
N PHE A 788 1.60 22.79 -16.75
CA PHE A 788 2.59 23.36 -15.84
C PHE A 788 3.98 23.42 -16.49
N SER A 789 4.54 24.64 -16.57
CA SER A 789 5.83 24.88 -17.22
C SER A 789 7.03 24.44 -16.39
N LEU A 790 7.85 23.55 -16.96
CA LEU A 790 9.16 23.16 -16.45
C LEU A 790 10.22 24.29 -16.49
N LYS A 791 9.91 25.41 -17.14
CA LYS A 791 10.77 26.62 -17.20
C LYS A 791 10.45 27.64 -16.10
N LYS A 792 9.43 27.40 -15.27
CA LYS A 792 9.13 28.27 -14.11
C LYS A 792 10.33 28.27 -13.16
N ARG A 793 10.75 29.47 -12.74
CA ARG A 793 11.79 29.68 -11.74
C ARG A 793 11.18 30.06 -10.39
N ASP A 794 11.87 29.72 -9.31
CA ASP A 794 11.60 30.16 -7.95
C ASP A 794 12.32 31.49 -7.62
N GLU A 795 12.22 32.03 -6.40
CA GLU A 795 12.86 33.31 -6.04
C GLU A 795 14.39 33.30 -6.12
N GLN A 796 15.02 32.12 -6.02
CA GLN A 796 16.47 31.94 -6.14
C GLN A 796 16.87 31.73 -7.61
N GLY A 797 15.90 31.79 -8.52
CA GLY A 797 16.07 31.57 -9.95
C GLY A 797 16.07 30.08 -10.35
N GLU A 798 15.96 29.15 -9.41
CA GLU A 798 16.09 27.72 -9.70
C GLU A 798 14.82 27.14 -10.34
N THR A 799 14.98 26.13 -11.21
CA THR A 799 13.87 25.44 -11.90
C THR A 799 13.58 24.07 -11.28
N PRO A 800 12.45 23.39 -11.61
CA PRO A 800 12.18 22.02 -11.17
C PRO A 800 13.31 21.02 -11.46
N LEU A 801 14.06 21.23 -12.55
CA LEU A 801 15.21 20.40 -12.92
C LEU A 801 16.40 20.58 -11.97
N HIS A 802 16.65 21.80 -11.46
CA HIS A 802 17.67 22.04 -10.42
C HIS A 802 17.35 21.24 -9.15
N TYR A 803 16.07 21.16 -8.78
CA TYR A 803 15.61 20.42 -7.60
C TYR A 803 15.84 18.91 -7.78
N ALA A 804 15.43 18.33 -8.92
CA ALA A 804 15.64 16.92 -9.23
C ALA A 804 17.14 16.52 -9.23
N LEU A 805 18.00 17.39 -9.77
CA LEU A 805 19.45 17.17 -9.82
C LEU A 805 20.15 17.41 -8.47
N ARG A 806 19.61 18.28 -7.61
CA ARG A 806 20.08 18.41 -6.20
C ARG A 806 19.87 17.13 -5.41
N VAL A 807 18.70 16.50 -5.58
CA VAL A 807 18.35 15.24 -4.91
C VAL A 807 19.02 14.02 -5.56
N GLY A 808 19.45 14.13 -6.82
CA GLY A 808 20.05 13.04 -7.58
C GLY A 808 19.03 12.09 -8.21
N ASN A 809 17.74 12.47 -8.27
CA ASN A 809 16.68 11.67 -8.88
C ASN A 809 16.76 11.80 -10.42
N LEU A 810 17.71 11.07 -11.02
CA LEU A 810 17.92 11.05 -12.47
C LEU A 810 16.67 10.60 -13.24
N ALA A 811 15.85 9.73 -12.65
CA ALA A 811 14.58 9.30 -13.24
C ALA A 811 13.61 10.48 -13.43
N VAL A 812 13.45 11.34 -12.42
CA VAL A 812 12.63 12.56 -12.55
C VAL A 812 13.30 13.58 -13.47
N ALA A 813 14.62 13.79 -13.37
CA ALA A 813 15.35 14.71 -14.22
C ALA A 813 15.26 14.34 -15.72
N GLU A 814 15.35 13.05 -16.06
CA GLU A 814 15.18 12.54 -17.43
C GLU A 814 13.77 12.77 -17.99
N GLU A 815 12.73 12.51 -17.19
CA GLU A 815 11.35 12.80 -17.60
C GLU A 815 11.14 14.31 -17.79
N MET A 816 11.73 15.16 -16.95
CA MET A 816 11.70 16.62 -17.13
C MET A 816 12.41 17.06 -18.42
N VAL A 817 13.63 16.58 -18.69
CA VAL A 817 14.39 16.92 -19.91
C VAL A 817 13.64 16.48 -21.17
N ARG A 818 13.13 15.25 -21.22
CA ARG A 818 12.32 14.74 -22.35
C ARG A 818 10.97 15.46 -22.49
N ARG A 819 10.48 16.12 -21.44
CA ARG A 819 9.29 17.01 -21.44
C ARG A 819 9.64 18.48 -21.75
N GLY A 820 10.87 18.79 -22.17
CA GLY A 820 11.29 20.13 -22.59
C GLY A 820 11.82 21.04 -21.48
N ALA A 821 12.29 20.47 -20.35
CA ALA A 821 13.08 21.21 -19.38
C ALA A 821 14.45 21.61 -19.96
N ASP A 822 14.84 22.86 -19.73
CA ASP A 822 15.99 23.47 -20.38
C ASP A 822 17.30 23.24 -19.58
N LEU A 823 18.23 22.50 -20.22
CA LEU A 823 19.56 22.17 -19.69
C LEU A 823 20.53 23.36 -19.66
N ARG A 824 20.27 24.41 -20.45
CA ARG A 824 21.07 25.65 -20.50
C ARG A 824 20.54 26.72 -19.53
N THR A 825 19.68 26.33 -18.58
CA THR A 825 19.24 27.24 -17.52
C THR A 825 20.38 27.61 -16.58
N GLU A 826 20.68 28.91 -16.52
CA GLU A 826 21.66 29.47 -15.58
C GLU A 826 21.00 30.06 -14.34
N VAL A 827 21.69 29.98 -13.20
CA VAL A 827 21.33 30.60 -11.92
C VAL A 827 22.55 31.32 -11.37
N ASN A 828 22.45 32.62 -11.08
CA ASN A 828 23.56 33.46 -10.60
C ASN A 828 24.83 33.40 -11.49
N GLY A 829 24.66 33.21 -12.81
CA GLY A 829 25.77 33.00 -13.75
C GLY A 829 26.45 31.63 -13.63
N GLN A 830 25.73 30.60 -13.20
CA GLN A 830 26.20 29.21 -13.19
C GLN A 830 25.18 28.33 -13.92
N ASN A 831 25.63 27.55 -14.91
CA ASN A 831 24.77 26.58 -15.61
C ASN A 831 24.50 25.34 -14.73
N LEU A 832 23.59 24.47 -15.19
CA LEU A 832 23.21 23.25 -14.47
C LEU A 832 24.36 22.28 -14.15
N LEU A 833 25.44 22.25 -14.94
CA LEU A 833 26.60 21.42 -14.65
C LEU A 833 27.45 22.01 -13.52
N HIS A 834 27.70 23.33 -13.53
CA HIS A 834 28.34 24.05 -12.42
C HIS A 834 27.56 23.83 -11.10
N PHE A 835 26.24 23.86 -11.17
CA PHE A 835 25.37 23.54 -10.04
C PHE A 835 25.57 22.09 -9.54
N CYS A 836 25.49 21.09 -10.42
CA CYS A 836 25.67 19.67 -10.03
C CYS A 836 27.05 19.41 -9.38
N VAL A 837 28.10 20.02 -9.92
CA VAL A 837 29.46 19.96 -9.37
C VAL A 837 29.52 20.61 -7.98
N ARG A 838 28.95 21.82 -7.81
CA ARG A 838 28.88 22.51 -6.51
C ARG A 838 28.11 21.72 -5.44
N GLN A 839 27.12 20.91 -5.82
CA GLN A 839 26.43 19.98 -4.90
C GLN A 839 27.19 18.66 -4.67
N ASN A 840 28.37 18.48 -5.26
CA ASN A 840 29.18 17.26 -5.27
C ASN A 840 28.42 16.00 -5.77
N ASN A 841 27.42 16.19 -6.64
CA ASN A 841 26.58 15.10 -7.15
C ASN A 841 27.09 14.60 -8.51
N LEU A 842 28.06 13.69 -8.47
CA LEU A 842 28.72 13.11 -9.66
C LEU A 842 27.71 12.50 -10.64
N LYS A 843 26.71 11.77 -10.16
CA LYS A 843 25.69 11.12 -11.01
C LYS A 843 24.83 12.15 -11.77
N SER A 844 24.48 13.27 -11.13
CA SER A 844 23.76 14.36 -11.79
C SER A 844 24.65 15.18 -12.72
N ALA A 845 25.92 15.37 -12.39
CA ALA A 845 26.88 16.02 -13.29
C ALA A 845 27.11 15.18 -14.57
N GLN A 846 27.33 13.87 -14.41
CA GLN A 846 27.42 12.90 -15.51
C GLN A 846 26.15 12.89 -16.37
N PHE A 847 24.97 12.86 -15.76
CA PHE A 847 23.71 12.93 -16.49
C PHE A 847 23.60 14.23 -17.31
N VAL A 848 23.85 15.40 -16.72
CA VAL A 848 23.77 16.69 -17.43
C VAL A 848 24.76 16.74 -18.61
N ASN A 849 26.03 16.38 -18.39
CA ASN A 849 27.05 16.36 -19.43
C ASN A 849 26.77 15.31 -20.54
N SER A 850 26.08 14.21 -20.21
CA SER A 850 25.65 13.21 -21.21
C SER A 850 24.53 13.69 -22.14
N LYS A 851 23.84 14.79 -21.80
CA LYS A 851 22.77 15.40 -22.62
C LYS A 851 23.23 16.66 -23.36
N ASP A 852 24.19 17.40 -22.81
CA ASP A 852 24.83 18.55 -23.47
C ASP A 852 26.29 18.70 -23.01
N LYS A 853 27.23 18.34 -23.89
CA LYS A 853 28.69 18.38 -23.61
C LYS A 853 29.29 19.78 -23.69
N ASP A 854 28.61 20.79 -24.22
CA ASP A 854 29.17 22.16 -24.23
C ASP A 854 29.10 22.82 -22.85
N LEU A 855 28.24 22.32 -21.95
CA LEU A 855 28.10 22.83 -20.57
C LEU A 855 29.39 22.75 -19.74
N ILE A 856 30.33 21.85 -20.08
CA ILE A 856 31.64 21.70 -19.42
C ILE A 856 32.66 22.77 -19.83
N ARG A 857 32.40 23.47 -20.96
CA ARG A 857 33.28 24.49 -21.56
C ARG A 857 32.87 25.93 -21.24
N ALA A 858 31.67 26.12 -20.69
CA ALA A 858 31.22 27.40 -20.20
C ALA A 858 31.99 27.79 -18.93
N ASP A 859 32.23 29.08 -18.72
CA ASP A 859 32.83 29.61 -17.51
C ASP A 859 31.73 30.28 -16.67
N GLY A 860 31.56 29.87 -15.41
CA GLY A 860 30.56 30.45 -14.51
C GLY A 860 30.98 31.79 -13.89
N ARG A 861 30.17 32.29 -12.94
CA ARG A 861 30.35 33.57 -12.24
C ARG A 861 31.82 33.84 -11.86
N GLY A 862 32.34 34.97 -12.33
CA GLY A 862 33.74 35.37 -12.14
C GLY A 862 34.74 34.59 -13.01
N GLY A 863 34.30 33.97 -14.11
CA GLY A 863 35.13 33.10 -14.96
C GLY A 863 35.46 31.74 -14.33
N ARG A 864 34.77 31.34 -13.25
CA ARG A 864 35.00 30.05 -12.57
C ARG A 864 34.32 28.93 -13.35
N ASN A 865 35.08 28.22 -14.18
CA ASN A 865 34.60 26.98 -14.81
C ASN A 865 34.33 25.85 -13.79
N VAL A 866 33.69 24.78 -14.26
CA VAL A 866 33.35 23.59 -13.46
C VAL A 866 34.52 23.00 -12.68
N MET A 867 35.75 23.05 -13.19
CA MET A 867 36.91 22.46 -12.56
C MET A 867 37.37 23.24 -11.31
N HIS A 868 37.22 24.56 -11.31
CA HIS A 868 37.47 25.39 -10.14
C HIS A 868 36.45 25.10 -9.03
N LEU A 869 35.17 24.97 -9.38
CA LEU A 869 34.13 24.57 -8.43
C LEU A 869 34.34 23.15 -7.89
N ALA A 870 34.86 22.23 -8.71
CA ALA A 870 35.18 20.88 -8.28
C ALA A 870 36.36 20.87 -7.28
N ALA A 871 37.39 21.67 -7.54
CA ALA A 871 38.52 21.83 -6.61
C ALA A 871 38.10 22.46 -5.27
N GLU A 872 37.13 23.38 -5.26
CA GLU A 872 36.67 24.14 -4.09
C GLU A 872 35.61 23.40 -3.25
N PHE A 873 34.64 22.71 -3.89
CA PHE A 873 33.45 22.15 -3.23
C PHE A 873 33.26 20.64 -3.40
N SER A 874 33.96 19.99 -4.34
CA SER A 874 33.80 18.56 -4.63
C SER A 874 34.97 17.71 -4.09
N GLY A 875 34.88 16.40 -4.30
CA GLY A 875 35.96 15.45 -4.02
C GLY A 875 36.74 15.01 -5.26
N ARG A 876 37.83 14.28 -5.03
CA ARG A 876 38.78 13.77 -6.05
C ARG A 876 38.10 13.13 -7.27
N GLN A 877 37.12 12.25 -7.06
CA GLN A 877 36.40 11.54 -8.14
C GLN A 877 35.68 12.49 -9.13
N MET A 878 35.16 13.62 -8.66
CA MET A 878 34.55 14.64 -9.53
C MET A 878 35.62 15.30 -10.41
N CYS A 879 36.79 15.60 -9.84
CA CYS A 879 37.90 16.19 -10.58
C CYS A 879 38.51 15.23 -11.60
N GLU A 880 38.66 13.94 -11.26
CA GLU A 880 39.15 12.92 -12.20
C GLU A 880 38.18 12.76 -13.38
N TRP A 881 36.88 12.59 -13.13
CA TRP A 881 35.87 12.51 -14.19
C TRP A 881 35.78 13.78 -15.05
N LEU A 882 35.87 14.97 -14.46
CA LEU A 882 35.88 16.23 -15.22
C LEU A 882 37.11 16.36 -16.14
N MET A 883 38.27 15.82 -15.76
CA MET A 883 39.44 15.76 -16.64
C MET A 883 39.22 14.80 -17.82
N GLU A 884 38.62 13.64 -17.56
CA GLU A 884 38.30 12.63 -18.60
C GLU A 884 37.31 13.18 -19.65
N GLU A 885 36.38 14.03 -19.23
CA GLU A 885 35.46 14.77 -20.10
C GLU A 885 36.05 16.07 -20.69
N GLY A 886 37.30 16.41 -20.38
CA GLY A 886 38.03 17.53 -21.02
C GLY A 886 37.84 18.92 -20.39
N ALA A 887 37.50 19.01 -19.10
CA ALA A 887 37.40 20.29 -18.39
C ALA A 887 38.76 21.03 -18.30
N ARG A 888 38.75 22.36 -18.46
CA ARG A 888 39.97 23.19 -18.50
C ARG A 888 40.58 23.42 -17.10
N ALA A 889 41.45 22.51 -16.65
CA ALA A 889 42.05 22.58 -15.32
C ALA A 889 43.18 23.63 -15.14
N PHE A 890 43.93 23.96 -16.20
CA PHE A 890 45.10 24.86 -16.12
C PHE A 890 44.76 26.36 -16.19
N VAL A 891 43.49 26.71 -16.34
CA VAL A 891 43.03 28.11 -16.44
C VAL A 891 43.11 28.79 -15.06
N ALA A 892 43.30 30.11 -15.05
CA ALA A 892 43.16 30.96 -13.87
C ALA A 892 41.83 31.72 -13.94
N SER A 893 41.09 31.78 -12.82
CA SER A 893 39.76 32.40 -12.76
C SER A 893 39.59 33.34 -11.57
N GLY A 894 38.50 34.11 -11.58
CA GLY A 894 38.20 35.13 -10.59
C GLY A 894 39.02 36.41 -10.77
N GLU A 895 38.63 37.43 -10.00
CA GLU A 895 39.33 38.71 -9.93
C GLU A 895 40.80 38.50 -9.53
N PHE A 896 41.07 37.63 -8.56
CA PHE A 896 42.41 37.23 -8.10
C PHE A 896 43.23 36.37 -9.08
N GLY A 897 42.61 35.73 -10.09
CA GLY A 897 43.32 34.82 -11.01
C GLY A 897 43.80 33.52 -10.35
N ASN A 898 42.96 32.89 -9.53
CA ASN A 898 43.24 31.62 -8.88
C ASN A 898 43.07 30.45 -9.86
N ASN A 899 44.02 29.51 -9.90
CA ASN A 899 43.87 28.24 -10.62
C ASN A 899 43.29 27.14 -9.70
N VAL A 900 43.04 25.94 -10.22
CA VAL A 900 42.46 24.82 -9.45
C VAL A 900 43.28 24.42 -8.20
N LEU A 901 44.60 24.63 -8.19
CA LEU A 901 45.45 24.32 -7.04
C LEU A 901 45.25 25.35 -5.89
N HIS A 902 45.00 26.61 -6.23
CA HIS A 902 44.57 27.63 -5.26
C HIS A 902 43.20 27.29 -4.66
N PHE A 903 42.25 26.80 -5.46
CA PHE A 903 40.95 26.36 -4.95
C PHE A 903 41.01 25.08 -4.10
N ALA A 904 41.93 24.15 -4.41
CA ALA A 904 42.18 22.98 -3.56
C ALA A 904 42.68 23.36 -2.16
N ALA A 905 43.45 24.45 -2.03
CA ALA A 905 43.88 24.98 -0.73
C ALA A 905 42.71 25.47 0.14
N LEU A 906 41.64 25.97 -0.48
CA LEU A 906 40.41 26.41 0.20
C LEU A 906 39.50 25.24 0.63
N ASN A 907 39.72 24.03 0.09
CA ASN A 907 38.82 22.88 0.28
C ASN A 907 39.09 22.13 1.58
N GLN A 908 38.30 22.46 2.59
CA GLN A 908 38.34 21.92 3.96
C GLN A 908 37.90 20.44 4.11
N ARG A 909 37.63 19.71 3.01
CA ARG A 909 37.17 18.31 3.06
C ARG A 909 38.02 17.35 2.23
N HIS A 910 38.49 17.82 1.08
CA HIS A 910 39.15 16.98 0.07
C HIS A 910 40.41 17.64 -0.53
N GLY A 911 40.80 18.83 -0.03
CA GLY A 911 41.93 19.59 -0.57
C GLY A 911 43.23 18.79 -0.63
N ARG A 912 43.50 17.93 0.36
CA ARG A 912 44.71 17.11 0.41
C ARG A 912 44.81 16.13 -0.76
N GLN A 913 43.75 15.35 -1.00
CA GLN A 913 43.71 14.38 -2.10
C GLN A 913 43.65 15.07 -3.47
N LEU A 914 43.15 16.31 -3.53
CA LEU A 914 43.13 17.15 -4.73
C LEU A 914 44.50 17.75 -5.06
N VAL A 915 45.24 18.23 -4.06
CA VAL A 915 46.64 18.67 -4.22
C VAL A 915 47.51 17.51 -4.71
N GLN A 916 47.40 16.32 -4.09
CA GLN A 916 48.08 15.10 -4.54
C GLN A 916 47.73 14.72 -5.98
N LEU A 917 46.46 14.88 -6.39
CA LEU A 917 46.03 14.65 -7.78
C LEU A 917 46.71 15.65 -8.72
N PHE A 918 46.50 16.95 -8.52
CA PHE A 918 46.95 18.01 -9.43
C PHE A 918 48.49 18.08 -9.55
N VAL A 919 49.22 17.95 -8.44
CA VAL A 919 50.69 18.02 -8.43
C VAL A 919 51.33 16.71 -8.95
N SER A 920 50.57 15.63 -9.11
CA SER A 920 51.11 14.35 -9.60
C SER A 920 51.82 14.49 -10.96
N PRO A 921 52.88 13.68 -11.24
CA PRO A 921 53.61 13.76 -12.50
C PRO A 921 52.77 13.56 -13.78
N ARG A 922 51.56 12.98 -13.66
CA ARG A 922 50.59 12.83 -14.76
C ARG A 922 49.94 14.16 -15.18
N LEU A 923 49.86 15.14 -14.27
CA LEU A 923 49.20 16.43 -14.51
C LEU A 923 50.16 17.63 -14.40
N GLY A 924 51.25 17.51 -13.63
CA GLY A 924 52.37 18.46 -13.66
C GLY A 924 52.04 19.89 -13.21
N PHE A 925 51.02 20.10 -12.36
CA PHE A 925 50.79 21.42 -11.78
C PHE A 925 51.97 21.82 -10.88
N LYS A 926 52.60 22.96 -11.21
CA LYS A 926 53.67 23.52 -10.37
C LYS A 926 53.10 23.93 -9.01
N VAL A 927 53.76 23.52 -7.94
CA VAL A 927 53.33 23.83 -6.56
C VAL A 927 53.36 25.34 -6.27
N HIS A 928 54.28 26.06 -6.91
CA HIS A 928 54.53 27.49 -6.73
C HIS A 928 53.82 28.39 -7.76
N VAL A 929 52.72 27.95 -8.39
CA VAL A 929 51.95 28.89 -9.25
C VAL A 929 51.50 30.07 -8.39
N ARG A 930 51.66 31.29 -8.93
CA ARG A 930 51.23 32.54 -8.30
C ARG A 930 49.95 33.05 -8.95
N ASN A 931 49.05 33.60 -8.15
CA ASN A 931 47.87 34.32 -8.65
C ASN A 931 48.24 35.81 -8.94
N LYS A 932 47.25 36.66 -9.26
CA LYS A 932 47.50 38.10 -9.56
C LYS A 932 47.90 38.93 -8.33
N MET A 933 47.70 38.40 -7.12
CA MET A 933 48.13 39.01 -5.86
C MET A 933 49.52 38.50 -5.42
N ASP A 934 50.21 37.74 -6.28
CA ASP A 934 51.49 37.05 -6.01
C ASP A 934 51.41 35.93 -4.94
N GLU A 935 50.20 35.62 -4.45
CA GLU A 935 49.92 34.53 -3.51
C GLU A 935 50.13 33.17 -4.20
N THR A 936 50.54 32.16 -3.43
CA THR A 936 50.61 30.75 -3.87
C THR A 936 49.54 29.90 -3.15
N PRO A 937 49.26 28.65 -3.58
CA PRO A 937 48.34 27.76 -2.87
C PRO A 937 48.69 27.55 -1.39
N LEU A 938 49.97 27.61 -1.02
CA LEU A 938 50.41 27.52 0.38
C LEU A 938 49.93 28.73 1.19
N HIS A 939 50.04 29.96 0.65
CA HIS A 939 49.56 31.18 1.30
C HIS A 939 48.06 31.07 1.63
N LEU A 940 47.25 30.61 0.68
CA LEU A 940 45.81 30.42 0.88
C LEU A 940 45.48 29.30 1.87
N ALA A 941 46.20 28.17 1.83
CA ALA A 941 46.00 27.07 2.77
C ALA A 941 46.22 27.53 4.23
N LEU A 942 47.24 28.35 4.46
CA LEU A 942 47.58 28.90 5.78
C LEU A 942 46.53 29.90 6.29
N VAL A 943 46.07 30.84 5.45
CA VAL A 943 45.04 31.82 5.82
C VAL A 943 43.69 31.15 6.08
N CYS A 944 43.37 30.08 5.35
CA CYS A 944 42.17 29.27 5.60
C CYS A 944 42.34 28.23 6.72
N GLY A 945 43.47 28.20 7.45
CA GLY A 945 43.72 27.25 8.54
C GLY A 945 43.79 25.78 8.11
N ASN A 946 43.94 25.50 6.81
CA ASN A 946 43.88 24.17 6.22
C ASN A 946 45.26 23.48 6.34
N LEU A 947 45.66 23.16 7.57
CA LEU A 947 47.00 22.66 7.90
C LEU A 947 47.33 21.33 7.22
N GLU A 948 46.34 20.47 6.95
CA GLU A 948 46.56 19.23 6.18
C GLU A 948 47.00 19.52 4.74
N VAL A 949 46.44 20.56 4.11
CA VAL A 949 46.84 20.95 2.76
C VAL A 949 48.16 21.72 2.77
N ALA A 950 48.39 22.56 3.78
CA ALA A 950 49.69 23.22 3.96
C ALA A 950 50.82 22.17 4.12
N ASP A 951 50.61 21.11 4.91
CA ASP A 951 51.57 20.03 5.09
C ASP A 951 51.82 19.24 3.80
N GLU A 952 50.75 18.88 3.07
CA GLU A 952 50.88 18.15 1.81
C GLU A 952 51.58 18.98 0.72
N LEU A 953 51.29 20.27 0.63
CA LEU A 953 52.00 21.18 -0.27
C LEU A 953 53.50 21.24 0.07
N LEU A 954 53.85 21.32 1.36
CA LEU A 954 55.25 21.34 1.83
C LEU A 954 55.97 20.00 1.54
N ARG A 955 55.31 18.85 1.77
CA ARG A 955 55.83 17.52 1.38
C ARG A 955 56.10 17.41 -0.12
N LEU A 956 55.28 18.07 -0.94
CA LEU A 956 55.41 18.12 -2.39
C LEU A 956 56.37 19.22 -2.88
N GLY A 957 57.12 19.85 -1.97
CA GLY A 957 58.19 20.80 -2.30
C GLY A 957 57.78 22.27 -2.35
N ALA A 958 56.64 22.66 -1.76
CA ALA A 958 56.31 24.08 -1.61
C ALA A 958 57.41 24.81 -0.82
N ASP A 959 57.89 25.92 -1.37
CA ASP A 959 58.94 26.73 -0.74
C ASP A 959 58.33 27.71 0.27
N THR A 960 58.91 27.74 1.48
CA THR A 960 58.51 28.62 2.58
C THR A 960 59.13 30.02 2.50
N GLN A 961 60.15 30.21 1.66
CA GLN A 961 60.86 31.48 1.48
C GLN A 961 60.23 32.38 0.40
N LEU A 962 59.21 31.90 -0.32
CA LEU A 962 58.46 32.70 -1.28
C LEU A 962 57.72 33.84 -0.58
N LYS A 963 57.99 35.06 -1.01
CA LYS A 963 57.43 36.30 -0.43
C LYS A 963 56.39 36.91 -1.38
N ILE A 964 55.35 37.53 -0.82
CA ILE A 964 54.45 38.43 -1.54
C ILE A 964 55.07 39.82 -1.47
N GLY A 965 55.65 40.28 -2.58
CA GLY A 965 56.49 41.47 -2.59
C GLY A 965 57.71 41.33 -1.67
N HIS A 966 57.60 41.84 -0.44
CA HIS A 966 58.64 41.75 0.60
C HIS A 966 58.20 40.99 1.86
N GLU A 967 56.92 40.62 1.99
CA GLU A 967 56.37 39.90 3.15
C GLU A 967 56.54 38.39 3.00
N ASN A 968 57.16 37.72 3.98
CA ASN A 968 57.22 36.25 4.01
C ASN A 968 55.90 35.64 4.53
N LEU A 969 55.78 34.31 4.46
CA LEU A 969 54.58 33.58 4.91
C LEU A 969 54.12 33.92 6.33
N LEU A 970 55.03 34.30 7.23
CA LEU A 970 54.72 34.61 8.62
C LEU A 970 54.23 36.05 8.81
N HIS A 971 54.76 37.01 8.04
CA HIS A 971 54.18 38.36 7.93
C HIS A 971 52.75 38.24 7.38
N PHE A 972 52.58 37.48 6.30
CA PHE A 972 51.27 37.24 5.69
C PHE A 972 50.30 36.59 6.69
N CYS A 973 50.69 35.55 7.42
CA CYS A 973 49.86 34.99 8.50
C CYS A 973 49.48 36.05 9.55
N ALA A 974 50.44 36.88 9.99
CA ALA A 974 50.21 37.96 10.95
C ALA A 974 49.32 39.11 10.43
N CYS A 975 49.02 39.17 9.12
CA CYS A 975 48.07 40.13 8.53
C CYS A 975 46.59 39.69 8.62
N TRP A 976 46.30 38.42 8.88
CA TRP A 976 44.93 37.86 8.93
C TRP A 976 44.51 37.46 10.35
N SER A 977 43.23 37.08 10.53
CA SER A 977 42.66 36.62 11.81
C SER A 977 42.65 35.09 11.90
N ASN A 978 42.78 34.54 13.11
CA ASN A 978 42.72 33.10 13.43
C ASN A 978 43.82 32.24 12.78
N THR A 979 44.88 32.88 12.28
CA THR A 979 46.04 32.26 11.59
C THR A 979 47.15 31.80 12.54
N LEU A 980 47.02 32.01 13.86
CA LEU A 980 48.04 31.61 14.83
C LEU A 980 48.44 30.12 14.74
N PRO A 981 47.52 29.15 14.58
CA PRO A 981 47.90 27.74 14.38
C PRO A 981 48.75 27.53 13.11
N SER A 982 48.45 28.26 12.03
CA SER A 982 49.21 28.25 10.77
C SER A 982 50.60 28.87 10.93
N ALA A 983 50.71 29.92 11.74
CA ALA A 983 51.96 30.60 12.06
C ALA A 983 52.90 29.70 12.90
N MET A 984 52.35 29.00 13.91
CA MET A 984 53.05 27.99 14.69
C MET A 984 53.53 26.83 13.80
N PHE A 985 52.61 26.26 13.01
CA PHE A 985 52.87 25.17 12.06
C PHE A 985 54.00 25.48 11.04
N LEU A 986 54.14 26.74 10.64
CA LEU A 986 55.25 27.20 9.80
C LEU A 986 56.56 27.32 10.57
N HIS A 987 56.53 27.90 11.77
CA HIS A 987 57.73 28.08 12.60
C HIS A 987 58.38 26.73 12.93
N ASP A 988 57.58 25.70 13.23
CA ASP A 988 58.04 24.33 13.46
C ASP A 988 58.83 23.73 12.28
N ARG A 989 58.63 24.25 11.06
CA ARG A 989 59.31 23.82 9.83
C ARG A 989 60.40 24.79 9.36
N ASN A 990 60.30 26.08 9.69
CA ASN A 990 61.26 27.11 9.31
C ASN A 990 61.32 28.23 10.37
N GLN A 991 62.15 28.01 11.40
CA GLN A 991 62.38 28.94 12.50
C GLN A 991 63.07 30.26 12.08
N ASN A 992 63.50 30.43 10.83
CA ASN A 992 64.13 31.67 10.38
C ASN A 992 63.10 32.74 9.97
N LEU A 993 61.85 32.35 9.66
CA LEU A 993 60.80 33.27 9.21
C LEU A 993 60.43 34.37 10.23
N VAL A 994 60.64 34.12 11.53
CA VAL A 994 60.46 35.10 12.62
C VAL A 994 61.52 36.21 12.65
N LYS A 995 62.71 35.98 12.08
CA LYS A 995 63.87 36.89 12.18
C LYS A 995 63.97 37.88 11.01
N GLU A 996 63.18 37.67 9.95
CA GLU A 996 63.17 38.57 8.81
C GLU A 996 62.29 39.79 9.06
N ALA A 997 62.64 40.91 8.44
CA ALA A 997 61.78 42.09 8.32
C ALA A 997 61.39 42.31 6.85
N CYS A 998 60.17 42.77 6.60
CA CYS A 998 59.72 43.16 5.26
C CYS A 998 60.11 44.61 4.94
N LEU A 999 59.59 45.17 3.83
CA LEU A 999 59.94 46.52 3.38
C LEU A 999 59.62 47.56 4.45
N GLY A 1000 60.60 48.41 4.76
CA GLY A 1000 60.49 49.39 5.83
C GLY A 1000 60.80 48.87 7.23
N GLY A 1001 61.34 47.64 7.37
CA GLY A 1001 61.83 47.12 8.65
C GLY A 1001 60.74 46.65 9.61
N MET A 1002 59.53 46.40 9.10
CA MET A 1002 58.46 45.76 9.87
C MET A 1002 58.78 44.29 10.09
N THR A 1003 58.63 43.79 11.31
CA THR A 1003 58.65 42.34 11.64
C THR A 1003 57.21 41.83 11.78
N PRO A 1004 56.93 40.51 11.77
CA PRO A 1004 55.57 39.99 11.96
C PRO A 1004 54.86 40.50 13.24
N LEU A 1005 55.65 40.85 14.27
CA LEU A 1005 55.17 41.41 15.53
C LEU A 1005 54.54 42.81 15.37
N HIS A 1006 55.00 43.58 14.38
CA HIS A 1006 54.39 44.88 14.04
C HIS A 1006 52.98 44.71 13.45
N HIS A 1007 52.78 43.72 12.57
CA HIS A 1007 51.48 43.42 11.97
C HIS A 1007 50.49 42.85 13.01
N ALA A 1008 50.94 41.93 13.86
CA ALA A 1008 50.14 41.40 14.97
C ALA A 1008 49.74 42.49 15.98
N ALA A 1009 50.66 43.41 16.30
CA ALA A 1009 50.40 44.56 17.17
C ALA A 1009 49.40 45.55 16.54
N GLN A 1010 49.53 45.85 15.24
CA GLN A 1010 48.61 46.71 14.49
C GLN A 1010 47.16 46.17 14.50
N ARG A 1011 47.01 44.85 14.41
CA ARG A 1011 45.70 44.16 14.44
C ARG A 1011 45.12 43.97 15.84
N ALA A 1012 45.86 44.30 16.89
CA ALA A 1012 45.53 43.99 18.27
C ALA A 1012 45.30 42.48 18.55
N ASP A 1013 46.12 41.60 17.98
CA ASP A 1013 46.12 40.17 18.33
C ASP A 1013 47.11 39.88 19.47
N LEU A 1014 46.61 39.84 20.70
CA LEU A 1014 47.42 39.64 21.91
C LEU A 1014 48.07 38.25 21.99
N GLU A 1015 47.41 37.19 21.52
CA GLU A 1015 47.97 35.84 21.57
C GLU A 1015 49.02 35.63 20.48
N PHE A 1016 48.80 36.18 19.29
CA PHE A 1016 49.80 36.18 18.23
C PHE A 1016 51.03 37.02 18.63
N CYS A 1017 50.83 38.16 19.29
CA CYS A 1017 51.93 38.93 19.88
C CYS A 1017 52.69 38.12 20.95
N ARG A 1018 51.99 37.48 21.89
CA ARG A 1018 52.61 36.62 22.92
C ARG A 1018 53.46 35.50 22.31
N TRP A 1019 52.90 34.81 21.32
CA TRP A 1019 53.58 33.71 20.68
C TRP A 1019 54.81 34.17 19.89
N LEU A 1020 54.74 35.28 19.14
CA LEU A 1020 55.89 35.81 18.40
C LEU A 1020 57.05 36.23 19.32
N VAL A 1021 56.75 36.81 20.48
CA VAL A 1021 57.78 37.12 21.50
C VAL A 1021 58.42 35.84 22.04
N HIS A 1022 57.62 34.80 22.32
CA HIS A 1022 58.14 33.50 22.75
C HIS A 1022 58.95 32.78 21.65
N ALA A 1023 58.57 32.96 20.39
CA ALA A 1023 59.27 32.43 19.21
C ALA A 1023 60.55 33.20 18.84
N GLY A 1024 60.95 34.20 19.63
CA GLY A 1024 62.23 34.90 19.49
C GLY A 1024 62.26 36.04 18.48
N VAL A 1025 61.11 36.68 18.19
CA VAL A 1025 61.11 37.97 17.47
C VAL A 1025 61.68 39.07 18.36
N ASP A 1026 62.56 39.91 17.83
CA ASP A 1026 63.05 41.10 18.55
C ASP A 1026 61.90 42.08 18.83
N VAL A 1027 61.62 42.27 20.12
CA VAL A 1027 60.58 43.14 20.66
C VAL A 1027 60.93 44.61 20.51
N HIS A 1028 62.22 44.94 20.43
CA HIS A 1028 62.74 46.31 20.27
C HIS A 1028 63.05 46.68 18.83
N ALA A 1029 62.79 45.78 17.87
CA ALA A 1029 62.99 46.01 16.44
C ALA A 1029 62.30 47.31 15.98
N ARG A 1030 63.02 48.11 15.20
CA ARG A 1030 62.54 49.40 14.69
C ARG A 1030 62.41 49.38 13.17
N THR A 1031 61.27 49.85 12.70
CA THR A 1031 61.05 50.24 11.30
C THR A 1031 62.00 51.35 10.86
N ILE A 1032 62.10 51.59 9.55
CA ILE A 1032 62.88 52.71 8.96
C ILE A 1032 62.41 54.10 9.45
N TYR A 1033 61.21 54.18 10.04
CA TYR A 1033 60.66 55.39 10.65
C TYR A 1033 60.95 55.48 12.16
N GLY A 1034 61.82 54.63 12.70
CA GLY A 1034 62.19 54.55 14.12
C GLY A 1034 61.13 53.91 15.03
N LYS A 1035 59.93 53.62 14.51
CA LYS A 1035 58.80 53.06 15.28
C LYS A 1035 58.99 51.58 15.58
N THR A 1036 58.52 51.18 16.75
CA THR A 1036 58.48 49.82 17.30
C THR A 1036 57.07 49.21 17.21
N ALA A 1037 56.90 47.93 17.54
CA ALA A 1037 55.58 47.29 17.56
C ALA A 1037 54.55 47.99 18.47
N LEU A 1038 54.97 48.57 19.62
CA LEU A 1038 54.10 49.31 20.55
C LEU A 1038 53.45 50.56 19.92
N ASP A 1039 54.10 51.15 18.92
CA ASP A 1039 53.61 52.34 18.22
C ASP A 1039 52.45 52.04 17.27
N PHE A 1040 52.32 50.77 16.83
CA PHE A 1040 51.24 50.31 15.96
C PHE A 1040 50.00 49.81 16.71
N VAL A 1041 50.14 49.47 18.01
CA VAL A 1041 49.01 49.03 18.84
C VAL A 1041 47.93 50.12 18.89
N PRO A 1042 46.64 49.82 18.66
CA PRO A 1042 45.56 50.80 18.81
C PRO A 1042 45.61 51.53 20.16
N ARG A 1043 45.30 52.84 20.17
CA ARG A 1043 45.36 53.66 21.41
C ARG A 1043 44.42 53.15 22.51
N ASN A 1044 43.35 52.46 22.14
CA ASN A 1044 42.31 51.99 23.04
C ASN A 1044 42.58 50.59 23.61
N ASP A 1045 43.57 49.84 23.10
CA ASP A 1045 43.90 48.52 23.65
C ASP A 1045 44.86 48.64 24.84
N GLY A 1046 44.29 48.71 26.04
CA GLY A 1046 45.06 48.72 27.28
C GLY A 1046 45.76 47.39 27.59
N LYS A 1047 45.27 46.25 27.08
CA LYS A 1047 45.82 44.91 27.39
C LYS A 1047 47.15 44.70 26.68
N ILE A 1048 47.20 44.90 25.37
CA ILE A 1048 48.40 44.77 24.55
C ILE A 1048 49.42 45.86 24.91
N ARG A 1049 48.96 47.08 25.20
CA ARG A 1049 49.85 48.15 25.71
C ARG A 1049 50.42 47.82 27.09
N SER A 1050 49.69 47.12 27.96
CA SER A 1050 50.24 46.63 29.23
C SER A 1050 51.24 45.48 29.04
N TYR A 1051 50.98 44.57 28.09
CA TYR A 1051 51.88 43.46 27.78
C TYR A 1051 53.23 43.95 27.23
N PHE A 1052 53.25 44.81 26.22
CA PHE A 1052 54.51 45.37 25.71
C PHE A 1052 55.27 46.21 26.75
N LYS A 1053 54.56 46.95 27.62
CA LYS A 1053 55.19 47.63 28.77
C LYS A 1053 55.84 46.66 29.77
N SER A 1054 55.24 45.48 29.99
CA SER A 1054 55.84 44.44 30.84
C SER A 1054 57.10 43.80 30.24
N LEU A 1055 57.32 43.97 28.93
CA LEU A 1055 58.55 43.61 28.22
C LEU A 1055 59.55 44.78 28.12
N GLY A 1056 59.39 45.83 28.94
CA GLY A 1056 60.29 46.98 28.97
C GLY A 1056 60.14 47.97 27.81
N MET A 1057 59.06 47.89 27.02
CA MET A 1057 58.80 48.88 25.97
C MET A 1057 58.18 50.16 26.55
N HIS A 1058 58.82 51.29 26.26
CA HIS A 1058 58.32 52.63 26.53
C HIS A 1058 58.09 53.37 25.20
N ILE A 1059 57.22 54.38 25.23
CA ILE A 1059 56.87 55.27 24.10
C ILE A 1059 57.73 56.52 24.20
#